data_AF-A0A3A9F6Z6-F1
#
_entry.id   AF-A0A3A9F6Z6-F1
#
_cell.length_a   1.000
_cell.length_b   1.000
_cell.length_c   1.000
_cell.angle_alpha   90.00
_cell.angle_beta   90.00
_cell.angle_gamma   90.00
#
_symmetry.space_group_name_H-M   'P 1'
#
loop_
_entity.id
_entity.type
_entity.pdbx_description
1 polymer ?
#
loop_
_entity_poly.entity_id
_entity_poly.type
_entity_poly.pdbx_seq_one_letter_code
_entity_poly.pdbx_strand_id
1 'polypeptide(L)'
;MRIRMRMLSMGMAVIFLTGCGAVRQELSESREVSGPSETRKTEDGREEADGLLTREKRLELEKEALRAADQVGEVYKNAAAVSETSGVWGAAELTKEQCLEAVRLLKEAGCVSVSDHINMENYEEVLVFYDTYVSGREAEVTVYQANRDGTLTALTFVCRDGRIQTCHIGIGWRDGDTPEVTDTVVRDIAEIKLTEKGYLIYGYESAPAHSVLRQYLRVKPLSDRCRELTEKYVYGLSYVNYNVLVTNWNEDNAEDILTPCMFEDIYRIDTGENLRAENGMIPADEYERIMTQYFPVTEQQVREKCGYDKNSRSYPYEMILGKQYPPFGEVVDYTENADGTITLYVDGVWPDYDSDCAFVNRLTVRPFEDGTFRYLSNVIEKRELDIPGNQTEKGYDLPVEVGEREGAERDCFAKLQLVRDLFPAYRSGDDSSEISDEQIERAADRIAEDGCCVMADGEYAGMENYERLEAFLERAAKGEGGEEILYKISRSGMISRQKYKSDGKDLYVISAVASWQSGGEPVLNYLTRTRVKEWRVTEKGWFCYRLCVPEYPEVTEVVDGSCMVRVKPMTDENREMSERCVLPVAYKGNNLFCCDWDAEHMEELDYNGLYEYLYQMKYGENFPVEEYRGGIPAEEFESLMTEYLPVTEEELRRFAVYDGENRTYAWEMQEYSNDAPVFFSAAVPEVTDIREHEDGTVTLKVDAVCEMLLCDDAAITHEVRVRFEEDGSFRYLGNKMIYCGENGMPEYRERIRERE
;
A
#
# COMPACT_ATOMS: atom_id res chain seq x y z
N MET A 1 43.41 1.85 -22.80
CA MET A 1 42.72 0.55 -22.74
C MET A 1 41.82 0.62 -21.50
N ARG A 2 40.63 1.20 -21.67
CA ARG A 2 39.67 1.51 -20.60
C ARG A 2 38.50 0.55 -20.76
N ILE A 3 38.30 -0.33 -19.80
CA ILE A 3 37.15 -1.22 -19.72
C ILE A 3 36.00 -0.35 -19.18
N ARG A 4 35.00 -0.10 -20.04
CA ARG A 4 33.74 0.56 -19.67
C ARG A 4 32.85 -0.49 -19.02
N MET A 5 32.67 -0.41 -17.71
CA MET A 5 31.61 -1.11 -16.97
C MET A 5 30.28 -0.48 -17.37
N ARG A 6 29.38 -1.27 -17.94
CA ARG A 6 27.97 -0.91 -18.15
C ARG A 6 27.26 -1.11 -16.82
N MET A 7 26.89 -0.02 -16.15
CA MET A 7 25.81 -0.04 -15.16
C MET A 7 24.51 -0.30 -15.94
N LEU A 8 23.99 -1.52 -15.83
CA LEU A 8 22.59 -1.80 -16.11
C LEU A 8 21.84 -1.39 -14.85
N SER A 9 21.05 -0.32 -14.94
CA SER A 9 20.07 0.06 -13.93
C SER A 9 19.14 -1.14 -13.72
N MET A 10 19.21 -1.73 -12.53
CA MET A 10 18.15 -2.60 -12.01
C MET A 10 16.89 -1.76 -11.97
N GLY A 11 16.01 -1.96 -12.95
CA GLY A 11 14.66 -1.40 -12.96
C GLY A 11 13.88 -2.09 -11.86
N MET A 12 13.82 -1.44 -10.70
CA MET A 12 12.79 -1.66 -9.70
C MET A 12 11.51 -1.19 -10.37
N ALA A 13 10.74 -2.13 -10.94
CA ALA A 13 9.40 -1.85 -11.42
C ALA A 13 8.51 -1.65 -10.20
N VAL A 14 8.60 -0.46 -9.63
CA VAL A 14 7.59 0.11 -8.75
C VAL A 14 6.30 0.10 -9.57
N ILE A 15 5.32 -0.64 -9.09
CA ILE A 15 3.95 -0.61 -9.62
C ILE A 15 3.45 0.81 -9.37
N PHE A 16 3.65 1.71 -10.32
CA PHE A 16 2.87 2.94 -10.43
C PHE A 16 1.51 2.55 -11.02
N LEU A 17 0.68 1.91 -10.19
CA LEU A 17 -0.75 2.16 -10.25
C LEU A 17 -0.95 3.43 -9.43
N THR A 18 -1.17 4.55 -10.12
CA THR A 18 -1.67 5.77 -9.51
C THR A 18 -2.95 5.43 -8.72
N GLY A 19 -2.91 5.59 -7.40
CA GLY A 19 -4.06 5.46 -6.51
C GLY A 19 -4.40 4.03 -6.08
N CYS A 20 -3.71 3.49 -5.08
CA CYS A 20 -4.14 2.29 -4.36
C CYS A 20 -3.92 2.53 -2.86
N GLY A 21 -4.93 3.09 -2.20
CA GLY A 21 -5.02 3.21 -0.74
C GLY A 21 -5.81 2.04 -0.15
N ALA A 22 -5.38 1.50 0.99
CA ALA A 22 -6.00 0.36 1.68
C ALA A 22 -6.95 0.82 2.80
N VAL A 23 -8.13 0.18 2.94
CA VAL A 23 -9.13 0.47 4.01
C VAL A 23 -9.71 -0.76 4.72
N ARG A 24 -9.99 -0.49 6.00
CA ARG A 24 -10.76 -1.13 7.09
C ARG A 24 -12.06 -1.86 6.67
N GLN A 25 -12.36 -2.99 7.33
CA GLN A 25 -13.71 -3.57 7.36
C GLN A 25 -14.22 -3.64 8.82
N GLU A 26 -15.45 -3.19 9.04
CA GLU A 26 -16.15 -3.24 10.32
C GLU A 26 -16.63 -4.67 10.63
N LEU A 27 -16.32 -5.15 11.84
CA LEU A 27 -16.90 -6.36 12.41
C LEU A 27 -18.20 -6.00 13.15
N SER A 28 -19.33 -6.41 12.59
CA SER A 28 -20.61 -6.44 13.29
C SER A 28 -20.61 -7.56 14.34
N GLU A 29 -20.84 -7.24 15.61
CA GLU A 29 -21.77 -8.01 16.45
C GLU A 29 -22.15 -7.22 17.71
N SER A 30 -23.46 -7.08 17.88
CA SER A 30 -24.17 -6.36 18.93
C SER A 30 -23.90 -6.87 20.34
N ARG A 31 -23.57 -5.97 21.29
CA ARG A 31 -23.95 -6.09 22.70
C ARG A 31 -24.33 -4.75 23.31
N GLU A 32 -25.59 -4.65 23.73
CA GLU A 32 -26.09 -3.58 24.60
C GLU A 32 -25.36 -3.58 25.95
N VAL A 33 -24.79 -2.43 26.34
CA VAL A 33 -24.58 -2.08 27.76
C VAL A 33 -25.06 -0.65 27.99
N SER A 34 -25.90 -0.53 29.01
CA SER A 34 -26.75 0.60 29.36
C SER A 34 -26.06 1.66 30.24
N GLY A 35 -26.38 2.94 29.98
CA GLY A 35 -26.58 3.99 31.00
C GLY A 35 -25.41 4.95 31.28
N PRO A 36 -25.68 6.26 31.48
CA PRO A 36 -24.69 7.34 31.31
C PRO A 36 -23.83 7.57 32.56
N SER A 37 -22.51 7.72 32.38
CA SER A 37 -21.66 8.35 33.39
C SER A 37 -21.74 9.88 33.24
N GLU A 38 -22.19 10.53 34.30
CA GLU A 38 -22.27 11.99 34.41
C GLU A 38 -20.87 12.62 34.31
N THR A 39 -20.63 13.41 33.27
CA THR A 39 -19.47 14.29 33.15
C THR A 39 -19.62 15.47 34.12
N ARG A 40 -18.76 15.52 35.14
CA ARG A 40 -18.58 16.72 35.98
C ARG A 40 -17.67 17.70 35.23
N LYS A 41 -18.22 18.86 34.88
CA LYS A 41 -17.49 20.02 34.37
C LYS A 41 -16.56 20.60 35.45
N THR A 42 -15.32 20.90 35.11
CA THR A 42 -14.46 21.85 35.82
C THR A 42 -14.07 23.01 34.90
N GLU A 43 -13.86 24.17 35.50
CA GLU A 43 -13.90 25.53 34.93
C GLU A 43 -12.64 26.00 34.17
N ASP A 44 -11.84 25.12 33.60
CA ASP A 44 -10.74 25.52 32.68
C ASP A 44 -10.71 24.56 31.50
N GLY A 45 -11.42 24.94 30.43
CA GLY A 45 -11.75 24.10 29.29
C GLY A 45 -10.60 23.93 28.31
N ARG A 46 -9.70 22.98 28.59
CA ARG A 46 -8.73 22.46 27.61
C ARG A 46 -8.70 20.93 27.73
N GLU A 47 -9.31 20.25 26.78
CA GLU A 47 -9.06 18.83 26.53
C GLU A 47 -7.96 18.75 25.47
N GLU A 48 -6.70 18.56 25.90
CA GLU A 48 -5.74 17.84 25.08
C GLU A 48 -6.37 16.48 24.75
N ALA A 49 -6.21 15.99 23.52
CA ALA A 49 -6.46 14.57 23.26
C ALA A 49 -5.41 13.77 24.04
N ASP A 50 -5.81 13.37 25.26
CA ASP A 50 -5.04 12.74 26.34
C ASP A 50 -4.43 11.40 25.87
N GLY A 51 -3.23 11.44 25.27
CA GLY A 51 -2.46 10.24 24.89
C GLY A 51 -1.62 9.75 26.06
N LEU A 52 -1.53 8.43 26.29
CA LEU A 52 -0.72 7.84 27.36
C LEU A 52 0.77 8.21 27.25
N LEU A 53 1.26 8.40 26.02
CA LEU A 53 2.63 8.78 25.70
C LEU A 53 2.75 10.29 25.44
N THR A 54 2.89 11.06 26.52
CA THR A 54 3.13 12.51 26.43
C THR A 54 4.43 12.82 25.68
N ARG A 55 4.59 14.08 25.23
CA ARG A 55 5.84 14.53 24.60
C ARG A 55 7.06 14.33 25.50
N GLU A 56 6.93 14.59 26.80
CA GLU A 56 8.00 14.38 27.78
C GLU A 56 8.41 12.91 27.88
N LYS A 57 7.42 12.00 27.94
CA LYS A 57 7.67 10.56 27.98
C LYS A 57 8.32 10.06 26.68
N ARG A 58 7.91 10.57 25.51
CA ARG A 58 8.56 10.25 24.23
C ARG A 58 10.04 10.62 24.21
N LEU A 59 10.38 11.82 24.68
CA LEU A 59 11.78 12.28 24.79
C LEU A 59 12.59 11.46 25.82
N GLU A 60 11.95 10.93 26.86
CA GLU A 60 12.58 9.98 27.79
C GLU A 60 12.89 8.66 27.10
N LEU A 61 11.92 8.10 26.37
CA LEU A 61 12.08 6.85 25.62
C LEU A 61 13.16 6.96 24.54
N GLU A 62 13.24 8.08 23.82
CA GLU A 62 14.33 8.32 22.84
C GLU A 62 15.72 8.28 23.50
N LYS A 63 15.85 8.88 24.70
CA LYS A 63 17.13 8.83 25.45
C LYS A 63 17.44 7.43 25.97
N GLU A 64 16.43 6.63 26.30
CA GLU A 64 16.61 5.21 26.66
C GLU A 64 17.01 4.38 25.46
N ALA A 65 16.38 4.63 24.32
CA ALA A 65 16.65 3.99 23.05
C ALA A 65 18.10 4.22 22.61
N LEU A 66 18.57 5.48 22.66
CA LEU A 66 19.96 5.84 22.35
C LEU A 66 20.97 5.21 23.34
N ARG A 67 20.65 5.13 24.64
CA ARG A 67 21.50 4.45 25.64
C ARG A 67 21.64 2.96 25.36
N ALA A 68 20.59 2.31 24.87
CA ALA A 68 20.63 0.92 24.43
C ALA A 68 21.45 0.77 23.13
N ALA A 69 21.28 1.70 22.18
CA ALA A 69 22.05 1.73 20.93
C ALA A 69 23.56 1.86 21.16
N ASP A 70 23.98 2.64 22.17
CA ASP A 70 25.39 2.76 22.58
C ASP A 70 26.02 1.40 22.95
N GLN A 71 25.22 0.44 23.43
CA GLN A 71 25.72 -0.90 23.80
C GLN A 71 26.09 -1.76 22.58
N VAL A 72 25.46 -1.49 21.43
CA VAL A 72 25.63 -2.28 20.20
C VAL A 72 26.43 -1.54 19.12
N GLY A 73 26.83 -0.29 19.36
CA GLY A 73 27.48 0.56 18.35
C GLY A 73 28.67 -0.08 17.64
N GLU A 74 29.48 -0.89 18.32
CA GLU A 74 30.62 -1.60 17.69
C GLU A 74 30.19 -2.69 16.69
N VAL A 75 29.04 -3.33 16.91
CA VAL A 75 28.49 -4.32 15.96
C VAL A 75 28.10 -3.64 14.65
N TYR A 76 27.44 -2.48 14.76
CA TYR A 76 26.92 -1.70 13.64
C TYR A 76 28.05 -0.99 12.86
N LYS A 77 29.09 -0.49 13.54
CA LYS A 77 30.32 0.05 12.91
C LYS A 77 31.00 -0.95 11.97
N ASN A 78 31.08 -2.21 12.41
CA ASN A 78 31.76 -3.26 11.63
C ASN A 78 30.98 -3.65 10.37
N ALA A 79 29.66 -3.46 10.34
CA ALA A 79 28.87 -3.69 9.14
C ALA A 79 29.15 -2.63 8.06
N ALA A 80 29.26 -1.36 8.43
CA ALA A 80 29.55 -0.25 7.52
C ALA A 80 30.88 -0.42 6.76
N ALA A 81 31.85 -1.13 7.34
CA ALA A 81 33.14 -1.42 6.70
C ALA A 81 33.09 -2.55 5.64
N VAL A 82 31.98 -3.31 5.55
CA VAL A 82 31.84 -4.49 4.68
C VAL A 82 30.96 -4.21 3.45
N SER A 83 30.12 -3.17 3.49
CA SER A 83 29.21 -2.80 2.40
C SER A 83 29.80 -1.73 1.47
N GLU A 84 30.25 -2.11 0.27
CA GLU A 84 30.58 -1.18 -0.82
C GLU A 84 29.42 -0.98 -1.82
N THR A 85 28.22 -1.54 -1.56
CA THR A 85 27.14 -1.57 -2.57
C THR A 85 25.73 -1.50 -1.99
N SER A 86 25.19 -0.30 -1.72
CA SER A 86 23.76 0.01 -1.91
C SER A 86 23.51 1.52 -1.79
N GLY A 87 22.75 2.08 -2.74
CA GLY A 87 22.50 3.51 -2.91
C GLY A 87 21.14 3.98 -2.38
N VAL A 88 20.69 3.43 -1.25
CA VAL A 88 19.49 3.91 -0.53
C VAL A 88 19.89 4.03 0.95
N TRP A 89 19.87 5.26 1.48
CA TRP A 89 20.18 5.63 2.88
C TRP A 89 21.13 4.69 3.65
N GLY A 90 22.39 4.61 3.22
CA GLY A 90 23.58 4.55 4.08
C GLY A 90 23.71 3.54 5.23
N ALA A 91 22.89 2.49 5.33
CA ALA A 91 23.05 1.45 6.35
C ALA A 91 23.58 0.16 5.71
N ALA A 92 24.62 -0.43 6.30
CA ALA A 92 25.16 -1.71 5.86
C ALA A 92 24.32 -2.86 6.43
N GLU A 93 24.04 -3.87 5.60
CA GLU A 93 23.31 -5.05 6.04
C GLU A 93 24.09 -5.81 7.12
N LEU A 94 23.44 -6.10 8.25
CA LEU A 94 24.00 -6.94 9.31
C LEU A 94 23.95 -8.42 8.91
N THR A 95 25.01 -9.16 9.21
CA THR A 95 24.96 -10.62 9.15
C THR A 95 24.16 -11.20 10.32
N LYS A 96 23.73 -12.45 10.19
CA LYS A 96 23.02 -13.17 11.27
C LYS A 96 23.85 -13.23 12.56
N GLU A 97 25.16 -13.40 12.46
CA GLU A 97 26.08 -13.40 13.60
C GLU A 97 26.16 -12.03 14.28
N GLN A 98 26.12 -10.95 13.50
CA GLN A 98 26.07 -9.59 14.03
C GLN A 98 24.75 -9.32 14.76
N CYS A 99 23.60 -9.71 14.19
CA CYS A 99 22.31 -9.63 14.87
C CYS A 99 22.30 -10.42 16.19
N LEU A 100 22.85 -11.64 16.18
CA LEU A 100 22.95 -12.47 17.39
C LEU A 100 23.82 -11.81 18.47
N GLU A 101 24.93 -11.20 18.08
CA GLU A 101 25.79 -10.47 19.00
C GLU A 101 25.11 -9.20 19.54
N ALA A 102 24.38 -8.45 18.71
CA ALA A 102 23.62 -7.28 19.16
C ALA A 102 22.54 -7.68 20.18
N VAL A 103 21.77 -8.73 19.90
CA VAL A 103 20.77 -9.28 20.83
C VAL A 103 21.41 -9.68 22.16
N ARG A 104 22.58 -10.34 22.13
CA ARG A 104 23.34 -10.74 23.32
C ARG A 104 23.83 -9.54 24.14
N LEU A 105 24.37 -8.51 23.50
CA LEU A 105 24.86 -7.30 24.18
C LEU A 105 23.70 -6.53 24.85
N LEU A 106 22.56 -6.40 24.17
CA LEU A 106 21.37 -5.77 24.72
C LEU A 106 20.83 -6.55 25.93
N LYS A 107 20.83 -7.89 25.86
CA LYS A 107 20.47 -8.75 26.99
C LYS A 107 21.38 -8.48 28.20
N GLU A 108 22.69 -8.41 27.99
CA GLU A 108 23.67 -8.14 29.06
C GLU A 108 23.49 -6.75 29.68
N ALA A 109 22.97 -5.79 28.91
CA ALA A 109 22.55 -4.47 29.38
C ALA A 109 21.19 -4.47 30.11
N GLY A 110 20.50 -5.61 30.19
CA GLY A 110 19.20 -5.77 30.84
C GLY A 110 17.99 -5.44 29.96
N CYS A 111 18.19 -5.26 28.65
CA CYS A 111 17.11 -4.99 27.70
C CYS A 111 16.41 -6.28 27.27
N VAL A 112 15.12 -6.20 26.94
CA VAL A 112 14.44 -7.26 26.16
C VAL A 112 14.87 -7.09 24.71
N SER A 113 15.47 -8.12 24.11
CA SER A 113 16.05 -8.00 22.78
C SER A 113 15.70 -9.17 21.86
N VAL A 114 15.52 -8.89 20.58
CA VAL A 114 15.13 -9.88 19.56
C VAL A 114 15.69 -9.49 18.19
N SER A 115 15.70 -10.44 17.26
CA SER A 115 15.97 -10.23 15.84
C SER A 115 15.29 -11.35 15.05
N ASP A 116 15.11 -11.16 13.75
CA ASP A 116 14.55 -12.19 12.86
C ASP A 116 15.30 -13.53 13.00
N HIS A 117 14.55 -14.61 13.22
CA HIS A 117 15.03 -15.98 13.46
C HIS A 117 15.93 -16.18 14.69
N ILE A 118 16.00 -15.20 15.60
CA ILE A 118 16.72 -15.28 16.87
C ILE A 118 15.69 -15.20 18.01
N ASN A 119 15.83 -16.08 19.01
CA ASN A 119 14.94 -16.06 20.17
C ASN A 119 15.01 -14.71 20.88
N MET A 120 13.88 -14.26 21.41
CA MET A 120 13.84 -13.12 22.31
C MET A 120 14.58 -13.45 23.61
N GLU A 121 15.49 -12.56 24.00
CA GLU A 121 16.20 -12.59 25.27
C GLU A 121 15.50 -11.70 26.30
N ASN A 122 15.53 -12.11 27.57
CA ASN A 122 14.77 -11.48 28.67
C ASN A 122 13.26 -11.40 28.39
N TYR A 123 12.70 -12.38 27.66
CA TYR A 123 11.29 -12.42 27.26
C TYR A 123 10.32 -12.49 28.46
N GLU A 124 10.79 -12.89 29.64
CA GLU A 124 9.99 -12.93 30.87
C GLU A 124 9.41 -11.57 31.24
N GLU A 125 10.08 -10.46 30.90
CA GLU A 125 9.56 -9.10 31.13
C GLU A 125 8.30 -8.82 30.30
N VAL A 126 8.21 -9.37 29.08
CA VAL A 126 7.00 -9.28 28.24
C VAL A 126 5.85 -10.09 28.84
N LEU A 127 6.15 -11.23 29.47
CA LEU A 127 5.15 -12.03 30.19
C LEU A 127 4.61 -11.26 31.41
N VAL A 128 5.49 -10.63 32.18
CA VAL A 128 5.12 -9.80 33.34
C VAL A 128 4.28 -8.60 32.90
N PHE A 129 4.66 -7.94 31.81
CA PHE A 129 3.86 -6.88 31.20
C PHE A 129 2.45 -7.37 30.86
N TYR A 130 2.33 -8.48 30.13
CA TYR A 130 1.04 -9.00 29.69
C TYR A 130 0.15 -9.42 30.86
N ASP A 131 0.70 -10.11 31.86
CA ASP A 131 -0.05 -10.48 33.08
C ASP A 131 -0.53 -9.24 33.86
N THR A 132 0.28 -8.18 33.86
CA THR A 132 -0.06 -6.90 34.51
C THR A 132 -1.17 -6.17 33.75
N TYR A 133 -1.08 -6.15 32.41
CA TYR A 133 -2.11 -5.64 31.51
C TYR A 133 -3.45 -6.37 31.72
N VAL A 134 -3.47 -7.71 31.67
CA VAL A 134 -4.67 -8.52 31.86
C VAL A 134 -5.28 -8.31 33.25
N SER A 135 -4.47 -8.00 34.25
CA SER A 135 -4.92 -7.64 35.60
C SER A 135 -5.50 -6.22 35.72
N GLY A 136 -5.55 -5.45 34.62
CA GLY A 136 -6.04 -4.07 34.60
C GLY A 136 -5.14 -3.07 35.33
N ARG A 137 -3.84 -3.39 35.48
CA ARG A 137 -2.85 -2.52 36.13
C ARG A 137 -2.00 -1.80 35.09
N GLU A 138 -1.42 -0.68 35.49
CA GLU A 138 -0.45 0.02 34.65
C GLU A 138 0.78 -0.87 34.38
N ALA A 139 1.20 -0.94 33.13
CA ALA A 139 2.32 -1.75 32.68
C ALA A 139 3.06 -1.06 31.54
N GLU A 140 4.37 -1.24 31.48
CA GLU A 140 5.24 -0.75 30.42
C GLU A 140 6.30 -1.81 30.10
N VAL A 141 6.61 -2.02 28.83
CA VAL A 141 7.73 -2.86 28.38
C VAL A 141 8.30 -2.34 27.08
N THR A 142 9.62 -2.38 26.93
CA THR A 142 10.33 -2.01 25.70
C THR A 142 11.06 -3.21 25.13
N VAL A 143 10.78 -3.54 23.88
CA VAL A 143 11.44 -4.60 23.10
C VAL A 143 12.38 -3.96 22.09
N TYR A 144 13.65 -4.34 22.13
CA TYR A 144 14.66 -3.87 21.20
C TYR A 144 14.88 -4.89 20.08
N GLN A 145 14.63 -4.51 18.84
CA GLN A 145 14.78 -5.36 17.67
C GLN A 145 15.98 -4.93 16.83
N ALA A 146 16.99 -5.78 16.76
CA ALA A 146 18.14 -5.58 15.87
C ALA A 146 17.76 -6.01 14.45
N ASN A 147 17.71 -5.08 13.51
CA ASN A 147 17.23 -5.31 12.15
C ASN A 147 18.40 -5.61 11.19
N ARG A 148 18.16 -6.48 10.21
CA ARG A 148 19.19 -6.82 9.20
C ARG A 148 19.58 -5.65 8.31
N ASP A 149 18.73 -4.64 8.17
CA ASP A 149 19.00 -3.43 7.40
C ASP A 149 20.00 -2.47 8.07
N GLY A 150 20.52 -2.81 9.25
CA GLY A 150 21.46 -1.96 9.97
C GLY A 150 20.79 -0.92 10.85
N THR A 151 19.49 -1.03 11.12
CA THR A 151 18.78 -0.23 12.12
C THR A 151 18.56 -0.99 13.44
N LEU A 152 18.25 -0.24 14.49
CA LEU A 152 17.77 -0.77 15.77
C LEU A 152 16.41 -0.14 16.07
N THR A 153 15.42 -0.97 16.33
CA THR A 153 14.07 -0.52 16.70
C THR A 153 13.88 -0.67 18.20
N ALA A 154 13.36 0.35 18.88
CA ALA A 154 12.82 0.24 20.23
C ALA A 154 11.28 0.34 20.16
N LEU A 155 10.60 -0.75 20.54
CA LEU A 155 9.15 -0.87 20.52
C LEU A 155 8.62 -0.91 21.96
N THR A 156 8.02 0.19 22.40
CA THR A 156 7.53 0.34 23.79
C THR A 156 6.02 0.22 23.84
N PHE A 157 5.50 -0.72 24.63
CA PHE A 157 4.07 -0.84 24.92
C PHE A 157 3.76 -0.22 26.28
N VAL A 158 2.74 0.64 26.33
CA VAL A 158 2.27 1.27 27.57
C VAL A 158 0.78 0.98 27.73
N CYS A 159 0.40 0.45 28.89
CA CYS A 159 -0.99 0.29 29.31
C CYS A 159 -1.28 1.16 30.53
N ARG A 160 -2.34 1.96 30.47
CA ARG A 160 -2.89 2.72 31.60
C ARG A 160 -4.39 2.93 31.40
N ASP A 161 -5.16 2.80 32.47
CA ASP A 161 -6.62 3.01 32.50
C ASP A 161 -7.39 2.24 31.41
N GLY A 162 -6.94 1.01 31.10
CA GLY A 162 -7.56 0.14 30.09
C GLY A 162 -7.25 0.51 28.64
N ARG A 163 -6.48 1.58 28.39
CA ARG A 163 -5.96 1.96 27.08
C ARG A 163 -4.56 1.39 26.88
N ILE A 164 -4.21 1.07 25.63
CA ILE A 164 -2.86 0.67 25.25
C ILE A 164 -2.38 1.54 24.10
N GLN A 165 -1.15 2.01 24.22
CA GLN A 165 -0.41 2.65 23.13
C GLN A 165 0.93 1.96 22.92
N THR A 166 1.46 2.08 21.71
CA THR A 166 2.84 1.73 21.39
C THR A 166 3.62 2.93 20.90
N CYS A 167 4.90 3.00 21.26
CA CYS A 167 5.89 3.92 20.74
C CYS A 167 6.95 3.13 19.97
N HIS A 168 7.04 3.33 18.66
CA HIS A 168 8.10 2.83 17.81
C HIS A 168 9.17 3.90 17.66
N ILE A 169 10.41 3.60 18.02
CA ILE A 169 11.56 4.49 17.83
C ILE A 169 12.58 3.76 16.95
N GLY A 170 12.80 4.27 15.74
CA GLY A 170 13.88 3.79 14.87
C GLY A 170 15.19 4.50 15.19
N ILE A 171 16.28 3.75 15.12
CA ILE A 171 17.63 4.24 15.38
C ILE A 171 18.52 3.83 14.20
N GLY A 172 19.19 4.82 13.61
CA GLY A 172 20.20 4.66 12.57
C GLY A 172 21.57 5.15 13.04
N TRP A 173 22.62 4.87 12.27
CA TRP A 173 23.99 5.29 12.58
C TRP A 173 24.49 6.31 11.55
N ARG A 174 24.70 7.56 11.98
CA ARG A 174 25.32 8.60 11.14
C ARG A 174 26.83 8.41 11.08
N ASP A 175 27.39 8.48 9.87
CA ASP A 175 28.81 8.27 9.57
C ASP A 175 29.39 6.95 10.12
N GLY A 176 28.52 5.97 10.38
CA GLY A 176 28.85 4.67 10.97
C GLY A 176 29.11 4.67 12.48
N ASP A 177 29.28 5.83 13.12
CA ASP A 177 29.83 5.92 14.48
C ASP A 177 28.85 6.40 15.56
N THR A 178 27.83 7.20 15.22
CA THR A 178 26.94 7.84 16.20
C THR A 178 25.49 7.40 15.98
N PRO A 179 24.83 6.77 16.99
CA PRO A 179 23.42 6.43 16.88
C PRO A 179 22.54 7.68 16.95
N GLU A 180 21.51 7.72 16.12
CA GLU A 180 20.55 8.83 16.04
C GLU A 180 19.14 8.29 15.84
N VAL A 181 18.16 8.97 16.44
CA VAL A 181 16.75 8.67 16.23
C VAL A 181 16.37 9.05 14.80
N THR A 182 15.84 8.09 14.05
CA THR A 182 15.36 8.30 12.67
C THR A 182 13.89 8.67 12.62
N ASP A 183 13.10 8.07 13.51
CA ASP A 183 11.65 8.25 13.59
C ASP A 183 11.15 7.89 14.99
N THR A 184 10.09 8.57 15.42
CA THR A 184 9.34 8.28 16.65
C THR A 184 7.85 8.28 16.31
N VAL A 185 7.21 7.12 16.34
CA VAL A 185 5.82 6.93 15.94
C VAL A 185 5.00 6.37 17.10
N VAL A 186 3.92 7.05 17.46
CA VAL A 186 2.97 6.58 18.49
C VAL A 186 1.69 6.12 17.84
N ARG A 187 1.19 4.95 18.25
CA ARG A 187 -0.08 4.38 17.77
C ARG A 187 -0.93 3.83 18.91
N ASP A 188 -2.24 4.02 18.80
CA ASP A 188 -3.22 3.35 19.65
C ASP A 188 -3.37 1.88 19.24
N ILE A 189 -3.47 1.00 20.24
CA ILE A 189 -3.67 -0.43 20.06
C ILE A 189 -5.09 -0.77 20.47
N ALA A 190 -5.87 -1.32 19.52
CA ALA A 190 -7.24 -1.76 19.78
C ALA A 190 -7.25 -3.08 20.58
N GLU A 191 -6.29 -3.95 20.32
CA GLU A 191 -6.25 -5.28 20.93
C GLU A 191 -4.82 -5.84 21.00
N ILE A 192 -4.57 -6.63 22.04
CA ILE A 192 -3.31 -7.35 22.25
C ILE A 192 -3.58 -8.71 22.90
N LYS A 193 -2.93 -9.75 22.37
CA LYS A 193 -3.10 -11.14 22.81
C LYS A 193 -1.74 -11.83 22.88
N LEU A 194 -1.43 -12.42 24.03
CA LEU A 194 -0.32 -13.35 24.16
C LEU A 194 -0.87 -14.78 24.04
N THR A 195 -0.46 -15.50 23.00
CA THR A 195 -0.90 -16.87 22.72
C THR A 195 -0.21 -17.89 23.64
N GLU A 196 -0.74 -19.11 23.68
CA GLU A 196 -0.22 -20.17 24.55
C GLU A 196 1.23 -20.54 24.19
N LYS A 197 1.55 -20.68 22.90
CA LYS A 197 2.91 -21.01 22.42
C LYS A 197 3.84 -19.81 22.39
N GLY A 198 3.32 -18.61 22.65
CA GLY A 198 4.09 -17.43 23.03
C GLY A 198 4.33 -16.42 21.92
N TYR A 199 3.32 -16.16 21.10
CA TYR A 199 3.25 -14.99 20.22
C TYR A 199 2.47 -13.88 20.91
N LEU A 200 3.07 -12.68 20.99
CA LEU A 200 2.34 -11.47 21.34
C LEU A 200 1.83 -10.84 20.04
N ILE A 201 0.53 -10.92 19.81
CA ILE A 201 -0.16 -10.43 18.61
C ILE A 201 -0.92 -9.17 18.99
N TYR A 202 -0.86 -8.13 18.16
CA TYR A 202 -1.57 -6.88 18.41
C TYR A 202 -2.06 -6.20 17.14
N GLY A 203 -3.18 -5.48 17.25
CA GLY A 203 -3.78 -4.70 16.18
C GLY A 203 -3.83 -3.21 16.52
N TYR A 204 -3.47 -2.37 15.56
CA TYR A 204 -3.65 -0.92 15.68
C TYR A 204 -5.13 -0.56 15.63
N GLU A 205 -5.54 0.48 16.35
CA GLU A 205 -6.90 1.04 16.25
C GLU A 205 -7.17 1.65 14.86
N SER A 206 -6.13 2.26 14.30
CA SER A 206 -6.05 2.71 12.90
C SER A 206 -4.76 2.20 12.27
N ALA A 207 -4.88 1.19 11.41
CA ALA A 207 -3.75 0.57 10.75
C ALA A 207 -3.07 1.56 9.78
N PRO A 208 -1.73 1.68 9.79
CA PRO A 208 -1.00 2.43 8.77
C PRO A 208 -1.25 1.87 7.36
N ALA A 209 -1.16 2.73 6.35
CA ALA A 209 -1.05 2.27 4.96
C ALA A 209 0.12 1.28 4.81
N HIS A 210 -0.07 0.22 4.04
CA HIS A 210 0.91 -0.88 3.85
C HIS A 210 1.27 -1.67 5.12
N SER A 211 0.41 -1.65 6.15
CA SER A 211 0.56 -2.48 7.34
C SER A 211 -0.22 -3.79 7.21
N VAL A 212 0.35 -4.88 7.75
CA VAL A 212 -0.37 -6.16 7.93
C VAL A 212 -1.50 -6.00 8.96
N LEU A 213 -2.55 -6.82 8.83
CA LEU A 213 -3.73 -6.79 9.71
C LEU A 213 -3.35 -6.92 11.20
N ARG A 214 -2.38 -7.78 11.50
CA ARG A 214 -1.86 -7.99 12.86
C ARG A 214 -0.34 -7.91 12.89
N GLN A 215 0.16 -7.15 13.84
CA GLN A 215 1.57 -7.16 14.22
C GLN A 215 1.83 -8.30 15.21
N TYR A 216 3.05 -8.83 15.25
CA TYR A 216 3.37 -9.91 16.17
C TYR A 216 4.84 -9.93 16.60
N LEU A 217 5.08 -10.46 17.81
CA LEU A 217 6.40 -10.79 18.33
C LEU A 217 6.43 -12.24 18.82
N ARG A 218 7.44 -13.02 18.42
CA ARG A 218 7.70 -14.34 19.00
C ARG A 218 8.38 -14.18 20.36
N VAL A 219 7.59 -14.15 21.43
CA VAL A 219 8.05 -13.88 22.81
C VAL A 219 8.72 -15.10 23.43
N LYS A 220 8.02 -16.24 23.50
CA LYS A 220 8.62 -17.43 24.11
C LYS A 220 9.68 -18.02 23.18
N PRO A 221 10.79 -18.56 23.71
CA PRO A 221 11.83 -19.13 22.88
C PRO A 221 11.40 -20.47 22.28
N LEU A 222 11.91 -20.77 21.08
CA LEU A 222 11.94 -22.11 20.51
C LEU A 222 13.27 -22.81 20.81
N SER A 223 13.30 -24.14 20.74
CA SER A 223 14.57 -24.88 20.79
C SER A 223 15.46 -24.52 19.61
N ASP A 224 16.77 -24.47 19.81
CA ASP A 224 17.75 -24.17 18.75
C ASP A 224 17.58 -25.09 17.56
N ARG A 225 17.35 -26.38 17.84
CA ARG A 225 17.15 -27.38 16.81
C ARG A 225 15.87 -27.14 16.00
N CYS A 226 14.75 -26.79 16.63
CA CYS A 226 13.52 -26.46 15.92
C CYS A 226 13.68 -25.24 15.02
N ARG A 227 14.41 -24.20 15.47
CA ARG A 227 14.71 -23.03 14.63
C ARG A 227 15.56 -23.39 13.42
N GLU A 228 16.62 -24.18 13.62
CA GLU A 228 17.46 -24.68 12.52
C GLU A 228 16.65 -25.47 11.49
N LEU A 229 15.75 -26.36 11.95
CA LEU A 229 14.89 -27.15 11.07
C LEU A 229 13.86 -26.27 10.35
N THR A 230 13.34 -25.22 11.02
CA THR A 230 12.45 -24.24 10.39
C THR A 230 13.16 -23.52 9.27
N GLU A 231 14.32 -22.91 9.55
CA GLU A 231 15.13 -22.17 8.57
C GLU A 231 15.54 -23.04 7.38
N LYS A 232 15.84 -24.31 7.62
CA LYS A 232 16.32 -25.22 6.57
C LYS A 232 15.22 -25.83 5.69
N TYR A 233 14.06 -26.17 6.27
CA TYR A 233 13.08 -27.03 5.60
C TYR A 233 11.68 -26.41 5.46
N VAL A 234 11.40 -25.28 6.09
CA VAL A 234 10.05 -24.69 6.13
C VAL A 234 10.06 -23.22 5.75
N TYR A 235 11.09 -22.49 6.16
CA TYR A 235 11.25 -21.09 5.82
C TYR A 235 11.36 -20.92 4.30
N GLY A 236 10.63 -19.95 3.78
CA GLY A 236 10.52 -19.71 2.34
C GLY A 236 9.46 -20.56 1.63
N LEU A 237 8.77 -21.50 2.30
CA LEU A 237 7.60 -22.15 1.74
C LEU A 237 6.32 -21.34 2.01
N SER A 238 5.40 -21.32 1.04
CA SER A 238 4.14 -20.59 1.13
C SER A 238 2.94 -21.50 1.41
N TYR A 239 2.06 -21.06 2.32
CA TYR A 239 0.73 -21.64 2.50
C TYR A 239 -0.33 -21.06 1.56
N VAL A 240 0.03 -20.02 0.82
CA VAL A 240 -0.91 -19.19 0.05
C VAL A 240 -0.68 -19.35 -1.45
N ASN A 241 0.58 -19.36 -1.87
CA ASN A 241 0.93 -19.32 -3.29
C ASN A 241 0.71 -20.68 -3.98
N TYR A 242 0.89 -21.79 -3.25
CA TYR A 242 0.88 -23.14 -3.82
C TYR A 242 0.58 -24.23 -2.78
N ASN A 243 0.49 -25.47 -3.26
CA ASN A 243 -0.21 -26.56 -2.59
C ASN A 243 0.65 -27.42 -1.64
N VAL A 244 1.97 -27.18 -1.55
CA VAL A 244 2.92 -28.02 -0.80
C VAL A 244 2.51 -28.22 0.66
N LEU A 245 2.12 -27.14 1.33
CA LEU A 245 1.76 -27.15 2.76
C LEU A 245 0.26 -27.18 3.02
N VAL A 246 -0.58 -27.01 1.99
CA VAL A 246 -2.06 -27.00 2.10
C VAL A 246 -2.74 -28.23 1.47
N THR A 247 -1.96 -29.20 0.98
CA THR A 247 -2.46 -30.49 0.48
C THR A 247 -1.84 -31.67 1.26
N ASN A 248 -2.62 -32.72 1.47
CA ASN A 248 -2.12 -34.02 1.91
C ASN A 248 -1.51 -34.76 0.72
N TRP A 249 -0.21 -35.00 0.76
CA TRP A 249 0.49 -35.65 -0.36
C TRP A 249 1.64 -36.54 0.12
N ASN A 250 2.02 -37.49 -0.74
CA ASN A 250 3.15 -38.40 -0.57
C ASN A 250 3.73 -38.77 -1.96
N GLU A 251 4.61 -39.78 -2.01
CA GLU A 251 5.21 -40.24 -3.27
C GLU A 251 4.21 -40.71 -4.34
N ASP A 252 2.99 -41.13 -3.95
CA ASP A 252 1.98 -41.67 -4.87
C ASP A 252 1.18 -40.56 -5.59
N ASN A 253 1.19 -39.32 -5.08
CA ASN A 253 0.40 -38.21 -5.62
C ASN A 253 1.12 -36.85 -5.58
N ALA A 254 2.46 -36.85 -5.56
CA ALA A 254 3.25 -35.62 -5.50
C ALA A 254 3.09 -34.72 -6.73
N GLU A 255 2.52 -35.20 -7.84
CA GLU A 255 2.14 -34.36 -8.97
C GLU A 255 0.98 -33.40 -8.69
N ASP A 256 0.19 -33.65 -7.63
CA ASP A 256 -0.99 -32.84 -7.30
C ASP A 256 -0.62 -31.49 -6.66
N ILE A 257 0.60 -31.39 -6.12
CA ILE A 257 1.11 -30.14 -5.54
C ILE A 257 1.87 -29.27 -6.55
N LEU A 258 2.13 -29.77 -7.76
CA LEU A 258 2.90 -29.06 -8.77
C LEU A 258 2.13 -27.85 -9.30
N THR A 259 2.69 -26.67 -9.08
CA THR A 259 2.22 -25.38 -9.59
C THR A 259 3.41 -24.60 -10.12
N PRO A 260 3.36 -23.99 -11.33
CA PRO A 260 4.54 -23.36 -11.94
C PRO A 260 5.24 -22.35 -11.03
N CYS A 261 4.45 -21.54 -10.32
CA CYS A 261 4.87 -20.46 -9.44
C CYS A 261 5.69 -20.91 -8.21
N MET A 262 5.61 -22.17 -7.79
CA MET A 262 6.37 -22.66 -6.62
C MET A 262 7.87 -22.70 -6.86
N PHE A 263 8.29 -22.71 -8.13
CA PHE A 263 9.68 -22.88 -8.50
C PHE A 263 10.59 -21.80 -7.94
N GLU A 264 10.12 -20.55 -7.84
CA GLU A 264 10.90 -19.42 -7.32
C GLU A 264 11.39 -19.68 -5.88
N ASP A 265 10.49 -20.15 -5.01
CA ASP A 265 10.83 -20.47 -3.62
C ASP A 265 11.78 -21.68 -3.53
N ILE A 266 11.55 -22.71 -4.35
CA ILE A 266 12.40 -23.92 -4.36
C ILE A 266 13.78 -23.61 -4.95
N TYR A 267 13.87 -22.71 -5.94
CA TYR A 267 15.11 -22.21 -6.49
C TYR A 267 15.93 -21.48 -5.42
N ARG A 268 15.28 -20.61 -4.63
CA ARG A 268 15.94 -19.92 -3.50
C ARG A 268 16.40 -20.90 -2.43
N ILE A 269 15.64 -21.97 -2.16
CA ILE A 269 16.06 -23.05 -1.27
C ILE A 269 17.28 -23.81 -1.81
N ASP A 270 17.35 -24.07 -3.12
CA ASP A 270 18.48 -24.78 -3.74
C ASP A 270 19.76 -23.94 -3.85
N THR A 271 19.61 -22.66 -4.19
CA THR A 271 20.74 -21.80 -4.60
C THR A 271 21.11 -20.75 -3.56
N GLY A 272 20.18 -20.36 -2.70
CA GLY A 272 20.30 -19.18 -1.84
C GLY A 272 20.12 -17.85 -2.58
N GLU A 273 19.81 -17.86 -3.87
CA GLU A 273 19.68 -16.67 -4.72
C GLU A 273 18.23 -16.44 -5.18
N ASN A 274 17.90 -15.19 -5.49
CA ASN A 274 16.63 -14.86 -6.15
C ASN A 274 16.70 -15.21 -7.64
N LEU A 275 15.65 -15.84 -8.15
CA LEU A 275 15.56 -16.25 -9.55
C LEU A 275 15.61 -15.03 -10.49
N ARG A 276 16.39 -15.14 -11.57
CA ARG A 276 16.44 -14.13 -12.64
C ARG A 276 15.98 -14.75 -13.95
N ALA A 277 14.70 -14.60 -14.28
CA ALA A 277 14.16 -15.09 -15.53
C ALA A 277 14.63 -14.23 -16.72
N GLU A 278 15.05 -14.86 -17.81
CA GLU A 278 15.37 -14.19 -19.06
C GLU A 278 14.13 -14.19 -19.97
N ASN A 279 13.63 -13.01 -20.34
CA ASN A 279 12.42 -12.85 -21.17
C ASN A 279 11.18 -13.58 -20.61
N GLY A 280 11.05 -13.70 -19.29
CA GLY A 280 9.92 -14.37 -18.64
C GLY A 280 9.92 -15.90 -18.78
N MET A 281 11.06 -16.52 -19.14
CA MET A 281 11.19 -17.97 -19.29
C MET A 281 12.32 -18.53 -18.43
N ILE A 282 12.18 -19.79 -18.03
CA ILE A 282 13.14 -20.55 -17.21
C ILE A 282 13.62 -21.78 -17.99
N PRO A 283 14.94 -22.00 -18.16
CA PRO A 283 15.47 -23.16 -18.87
C PRO A 283 14.99 -24.49 -18.29
N ALA A 284 14.51 -25.40 -19.14
CA ALA A 284 13.93 -26.66 -18.68
C ALA A 284 14.91 -27.55 -17.92
N ASP A 285 16.17 -27.60 -18.34
CA ASP A 285 17.20 -28.42 -17.69
C ASP A 285 17.42 -27.99 -16.21
N GLU A 286 17.30 -26.69 -15.91
CA GLU A 286 17.40 -26.17 -14.54
C GLU A 286 16.10 -26.41 -13.76
N TYR A 287 14.96 -26.10 -14.38
CA TYR A 287 13.64 -26.26 -13.76
C TYR A 287 13.41 -27.71 -13.34
N GLU A 288 13.61 -28.65 -14.27
CA GLU A 288 13.37 -30.07 -14.06
C GLU A 288 14.37 -30.69 -13.08
N ARG A 289 15.64 -30.27 -13.10
CA ARG A 289 16.65 -30.72 -12.12
C ARG A 289 16.20 -30.39 -10.70
N ILE A 290 15.86 -29.13 -10.44
CA ILE A 290 15.50 -28.68 -9.09
C ILE A 290 14.20 -29.33 -8.63
N MET A 291 13.15 -29.33 -9.46
CA MET A 291 11.86 -29.89 -9.06
C MET A 291 11.94 -31.39 -8.74
N THR A 292 12.66 -32.16 -9.56
CA THR A 292 12.85 -33.61 -9.32
C THR A 292 13.86 -33.91 -8.20
N GLN A 293 14.70 -32.96 -7.83
CA GLN A 293 15.59 -33.07 -6.67
C GLN A 293 14.81 -32.97 -5.36
N TYR A 294 13.97 -31.94 -5.21
CA TYR A 294 13.26 -31.64 -3.95
C TYR A 294 11.93 -32.37 -3.78
N PHE A 295 11.31 -32.86 -4.85
CA PHE A 295 10.02 -33.58 -4.79
C PHE A 295 10.11 -34.95 -5.46
N PRO A 296 9.31 -35.94 -5.03
CA PRO A 296 9.30 -37.27 -5.60
C PRO A 296 8.44 -37.30 -6.88
N VAL A 297 8.81 -36.48 -7.86
CA VAL A 297 8.12 -36.33 -9.15
C VAL A 297 9.06 -36.66 -10.31
N THR A 298 8.49 -36.96 -11.47
CA THR A 298 9.24 -37.20 -12.72
C THR A 298 9.25 -35.95 -13.60
N GLU A 299 10.25 -35.84 -14.51
CA GLU A 299 10.26 -34.77 -15.53
C GLU A 299 8.96 -34.74 -16.33
N GLN A 300 8.35 -35.91 -16.60
CA GLN A 300 7.10 -35.98 -17.33
C GLN A 300 5.96 -35.30 -16.56
N GLN A 301 5.81 -35.58 -15.25
CA GLN A 301 4.81 -34.93 -14.41
C GLN A 301 5.04 -33.41 -14.33
N VAL A 302 6.30 -32.98 -14.19
CA VAL A 302 6.65 -31.54 -14.20
C VAL A 302 6.27 -30.88 -15.52
N ARG A 303 6.60 -31.49 -16.66
CA ARG A 303 6.23 -30.97 -17.99
C ARG A 303 4.72 -30.87 -18.20
N GLU A 304 3.97 -31.84 -17.69
CA GLU A 304 2.51 -31.90 -17.80
C GLU A 304 1.81 -30.86 -16.91
N LYS A 305 2.37 -30.53 -15.74
CA LYS A 305 1.72 -29.67 -14.74
C LYS A 305 2.21 -28.22 -14.73
N CYS A 306 3.46 -27.97 -15.14
CA CYS A 306 4.10 -26.65 -14.98
C CYS A 306 4.17 -25.80 -16.26
N GLY A 307 3.51 -26.20 -17.35
CA GLY A 307 3.40 -25.36 -18.56
C GLY A 307 4.62 -25.41 -19.50
N TYR A 308 5.25 -26.58 -19.68
CA TYR A 308 6.43 -26.75 -20.52
C TYR A 308 6.21 -26.35 -22.01
N ASP A 309 7.04 -25.44 -22.52
CA ASP A 309 7.10 -25.11 -23.95
C ASP A 309 8.18 -25.93 -24.68
N LYS A 310 7.74 -26.77 -25.62
CA LYS A 310 8.60 -27.63 -26.43
C LYS A 310 9.49 -26.85 -27.41
N ASN A 311 9.07 -25.66 -27.86
CA ASN A 311 9.79 -24.91 -28.88
C ASN A 311 11.04 -24.24 -28.30
N SER A 312 10.87 -23.56 -27.16
CA SER A 312 11.95 -22.90 -26.43
C SER A 312 12.67 -23.83 -25.45
N ARG A 313 12.11 -25.01 -25.14
CA ARG A 313 12.58 -25.92 -24.08
C ARG A 313 12.69 -25.21 -22.74
N SER A 314 11.59 -24.56 -22.34
CA SER A 314 11.54 -23.73 -21.14
C SER A 314 10.16 -23.74 -20.49
N TYR A 315 10.10 -23.19 -19.28
CA TYR A 315 8.87 -23.01 -18.50
C TYR A 315 8.59 -21.51 -18.35
N PRO A 316 7.32 -21.08 -18.31
CA PRO A 316 7.00 -19.69 -18.01
C PRO A 316 7.44 -19.35 -16.58
N TYR A 317 7.99 -18.15 -16.42
CA TYR A 317 8.19 -17.57 -15.10
C TYR A 317 6.86 -16.99 -14.60
N GLU A 318 6.35 -17.57 -13.51
CA GLU A 318 5.19 -17.06 -12.78
C GLU A 318 5.68 -16.50 -11.44
N MET A 319 5.64 -15.17 -11.32
CA MET A 319 6.06 -14.46 -10.13
C MET A 319 5.07 -14.68 -8.98
N ILE A 320 5.59 -14.89 -7.77
CA ILE A 320 4.80 -14.94 -6.54
C ILE A 320 5.12 -13.74 -5.65
N LEU A 321 4.36 -13.57 -4.57
CA LEU A 321 4.75 -12.68 -3.49
C LEU A 321 6.11 -13.14 -2.92
N GLY A 322 7.14 -12.30 -3.05
CA GLY A 322 8.53 -12.66 -2.74
C GLY A 322 8.88 -12.81 -1.26
N LYS A 323 7.91 -12.66 -0.33
CA LYS A 323 8.12 -12.77 1.12
C LYS A 323 7.15 -13.78 1.74
N GLN A 324 7.64 -14.56 2.71
CA GLN A 324 6.80 -15.48 3.48
C GLN A 324 5.92 -14.65 4.43
N TYR A 325 4.62 -14.78 4.30
CA TYR A 325 3.63 -14.07 5.10
C TYR A 325 2.71 -15.05 5.85
N PRO A 326 2.01 -14.60 6.90
CA PRO A 326 0.98 -15.39 7.55
C PRO A 326 -0.06 -15.96 6.56
N PRO A 327 -0.46 -17.23 6.69
CA PRO A 327 0.10 -18.19 7.63
C PRO A 327 1.51 -18.62 7.21
N PHE A 328 2.43 -18.69 8.17
CA PHE A 328 3.80 -19.20 7.97
C PHE A 328 4.08 -20.40 8.88
N GLY A 329 5.06 -21.21 8.52
CA GLY A 329 5.35 -22.47 9.21
C GLY A 329 6.43 -22.31 10.27
N GLU A 330 6.16 -22.79 11.49
CA GLU A 330 7.14 -22.87 12.59
C GLU A 330 7.30 -24.33 13.01
N VAL A 331 8.50 -24.91 12.90
CA VAL A 331 8.76 -26.25 13.47
C VAL A 331 8.75 -26.13 14.99
N VAL A 332 7.89 -26.91 15.66
CA VAL A 332 7.79 -26.92 17.12
C VAL A 332 8.26 -28.22 17.74
N ASP A 333 8.28 -29.31 16.96
CA ASP A 333 8.80 -30.61 17.36
C ASP A 333 9.29 -31.38 16.14
N TYR A 334 10.08 -32.44 16.33
CA TYR A 334 10.56 -33.29 15.24
C TYR A 334 10.87 -34.72 15.71
N THR A 335 10.93 -35.65 14.76
CA THR A 335 11.36 -37.03 14.99
C THR A 335 12.37 -37.45 13.95
N GLU A 336 13.54 -37.91 14.38
CA GLU A 336 14.54 -38.54 13.51
C GLU A 336 14.23 -40.04 13.39
N ASN A 337 13.95 -40.49 12.18
CA ASN A 337 13.54 -41.85 11.90
C ASN A 337 14.76 -42.75 11.66
N ALA A 338 14.60 -44.06 11.92
CA ALA A 338 15.68 -45.03 11.76
C ALA A 338 16.16 -45.21 10.30
N ASP A 339 15.37 -44.76 9.32
CA ASP A 339 15.69 -44.79 7.89
C ASP A 339 16.44 -43.54 7.41
N GLY A 340 16.80 -42.63 8.33
CA GLY A 340 17.51 -41.38 8.04
C GLY A 340 16.61 -40.23 7.60
N THR A 341 15.29 -40.42 7.53
CA THR A 341 14.35 -39.31 7.32
C THR A 341 14.08 -38.54 8.62
N ILE A 342 13.59 -37.31 8.50
CA ILE A 342 13.15 -36.48 9.62
C ILE A 342 11.69 -36.13 9.39
N THR A 343 10.84 -36.36 10.39
CA THR A 343 9.45 -35.88 10.40
C THR A 343 9.37 -34.63 11.25
N LEU A 344 8.94 -33.53 10.65
CA LEU A 344 8.79 -32.21 11.27
C LEU A 344 7.32 -32.00 11.66
N TYR A 345 7.08 -31.51 12.88
CA TYR A 345 5.78 -31.02 13.33
C TYR A 345 5.80 -29.51 13.23
N VAL A 346 5.06 -28.98 12.26
CA VAL A 346 5.08 -27.58 11.87
C VAL A 346 3.73 -26.96 12.22
N ASP A 347 3.73 -25.95 13.09
CA ASP A 347 2.55 -25.14 13.32
C ASP A 347 2.38 -24.13 12.18
N GLY A 348 1.16 -24.03 11.65
CA GLY A 348 0.73 -22.91 10.84
C GLY A 348 0.41 -21.72 11.74
N VAL A 349 1.34 -20.79 11.85
CA VAL A 349 1.20 -19.57 12.65
C VAL A 349 0.49 -18.53 11.79
N TRP A 350 -0.65 -18.03 12.25
CA TRP A 350 -1.49 -17.10 11.51
C TRP A 350 -1.92 -15.91 12.38
N PRO A 351 -1.01 -14.93 12.58
CA PRO A 351 -1.26 -13.81 13.47
C PRO A 351 -2.47 -12.97 13.08
N ASP A 352 -2.80 -12.86 11.79
CA ASP A 352 -3.98 -12.14 11.28
C ASP A 352 -5.31 -12.64 11.84
N TYR A 353 -5.35 -13.89 12.33
CA TYR A 353 -6.50 -14.50 13.00
C TYR A 353 -6.19 -14.87 14.45
N ASP A 354 -5.22 -14.17 15.06
CA ASP A 354 -4.82 -14.29 16.46
C ASP A 354 -4.41 -15.72 16.86
N SER A 355 -3.87 -16.50 15.93
CA SER A 355 -3.55 -17.91 16.10
C SER A 355 -2.06 -18.20 15.91
N ASP A 356 -1.47 -18.96 16.83
CA ASP A 356 -0.13 -19.52 16.72
C ASP A 356 -0.13 -21.02 16.36
N CYS A 357 -1.30 -21.58 16.07
CA CYS A 357 -1.48 -22.99 15.71
C CYS A 357 -2.80 -23.19 14.92
N ALA A 358 -2.94 -22.47 13.81
CA ALA A 358 -4.13 -22.51 12.96
C ALA A 358 -4.41 -23.92 12.43
N PHE A 359 -3.34 -24.62 12.08
CA PHE A 359 -3.28 -26.01 11.65
C PHE A 359 -1.88 -26.56 11.90
N VAL A 360 -1.71 -27.89 11.79
CA VAL A 360 -0.41 -28.55 11.98
C VAL A 360 -0.07 -29.40 10.77
N ASN A 361 1.13 -29.20 10.25
CA ASN A 361 1.72 -30.02 9.19
C ASN A 361 2.68 -31.06 9.78
N ARG A 362 2.63 -32.27 9.23
CA ARG A 362 3.62 -33.33 9.45
C ARG A 362 4.38 -33.52 8.16
N LEU A 363 5.50 -32.80 8.05
CA LEU A 363 6.34 -32.77 6.85
C LEU A 363 7.48 -33.78 7.01
N THR A 364 7.59 -34.75 6.11
CA THR A 364 8.70 -35.71 6.14
C THR A 364 9.74 -35.34 5.09
N VAL A 365 10.99 -35.19 5.51
CA VAL A 365 12.13 -34.83 4.66
C VAL A 365 13.24 -35.87 4.74
N ARG A 366 13.98 -36.02 3.65
CA ARG A 366 15.21 -36.81 3.57
C ARG A 366 16.41 -35.90 3.34
N PRO A 367 17.27 -35.66 4.34
CA PRO A 367 18.52 -34.95 4.15
C PRO A 367 19.55 -35.79 3.37
N PHE A 368 20.43 -35.13 2.62
CA PHE A 368 21.58 -35.73 1.93
C PHE A 368 22.91 -35.15 2.44
N GLU A 369 24.01 -35.88 2.20
CA GLU A 369 25.35 -35.50 2.68
C GLU A 369 25.91 -34.22 2.05
N ASP A 370 25.46 -33.89 0.83
CA ASP A 370 25.88 -32.68 0.10
C ASP A 370 25.18 -31.40 0.58
N GLY A 371 24.31 -31.51 1.60
CA GLY A 371 23.56 -30.40 2.18
C GLY A 371 22.16 -30.26 1.60
N THR A 372 21.88 -30.85 0.43
CA THR A 372 20.55 -30.86 -0.19
C THR A 372 19.61 -31.82 0.55
N PHE A 373 18.34 -31.84 0.16
CA PHE A 373 17.34 -32.73 0.74
C PHE A 373 16.16 -32.95 -0.22
N ARG A 374 15.24 -33.84 0.16
CA ARG A 374 13.99 -34.09 -0.56
C ARG A 374 12.80 -34.13 0.38
N TYR A 375 11.73 -33.42 0.05
CA TYR A 375 10.42 -33.57 0.68
C TYR A 375 9.79 -34.89 0.21
N LEU A 376 9.23 -35.68 1.13
CA LEU A 376 8.65 -37.00 0.82
C LEU A 376 7.14 -37.04 1.00
N SER A 377 6.61 -36.29 1.96
CA SER A 377 5.17 -36.21 2.22
C SER A 377 4.82 -35.04 3.13
N ASN A 378 3.57 -34.63 3.06
CA ASN A 378 2.93 -33.72 4.00
C ASN A 378 1.56 -34.30 4.42
N VAL A 379 1.27 -34.22 5.71
CA VAL A 379 -0.06 -34.49 6.26
C VAL A 379 -0.49 -33.32 7.12
N ILE A 380 -1.69 -32.81 6.88
CA ILE A 380 -2.23 -31.62 7.53
C ILE A 380 -3.34 -32.02 8.49
N GLU A 381 -3.24 -31.51 9.70
CA GLU A 381 -4.21 -31.65 10.76
C GLU A 381 -4.83 -30.28 11.01
N LYS A 382 -6.12 -30.11 10.65
CA LYS A 382 -6.88 -28.91 10.99
C LYS A 382 -6.90 -28.72 12.52
N ARG A 383 -6.64 -27.50 12.99
CA ARG A 383 -6.73 -27.13 14.41
C ARG A 383 -7.79 -26.05 14.60
N GLU A 384 -7.36 -24.82 14.80
CA GLU A 384 -8.20 -23.68 15.16
C GLU A 384 -8.95 -23.13 13.93
N LEU A 385 -8.32 -23.13 12.76
CA LEU A 385 -8.82 -22.49 11.54
C LEU A 385 -8.90 -23.47 10.37
N ASP A 386 -9.63 -23.09 9.33
CA ASP A 386 -9.65 -23.82 8.06
C ASP A 386 -8.31 -23.68 7.32
N ILE A 387 -7.93 -24.73 6.60
CA ILE A 387 -6.72 -24.72 5.77
C ILE A 387 -7.00 -23.80 4.57
N PRO A 388 -6.10 -22.85 4.24
CA PRO A 388 -6.26 -22.01 3.06
C PRO A 388 -6.47 -22.87 1.81
N GLY A 389 -7.61 -22.69 1.13
CA GLY A 389 -7.95 -23.45 -0.06
C GLY A 389 -7.60 -22.67 -1.33
N ASN A 390 -6.77 -23.24 -2.20
CA ASN A 390 -6.42 -22.63 -3.50
C ASN A 390 -7.50 -22.89 -4.60
N GLN A 391 -8.73 -23.28 -4.22
CA GLN A 391 -9.74 -23.87 -5.13
C GLN A 391 -11.01 -23.03 -5.38
N THR A 392 -11.11 -21.80 -4.87
CA THR A 392 -12.17 -20.88 -5.32
C THR A 392 -11.74 -20.24 -6.65
N GLU A 393 -12.64 -20.12 -7.63
CA GLU A 393 -12.35 -19.40 -8.89
C GLU A 393 -12.05 -17.93 -8.56
N LYS A 394 -10.75 -17.63 -8.42
CA LYS A 394 -10.19 -16.34 -7.94
C LYS A 394 -10.77 -15.14 -8.66
N GLY A 395 -11.01 -15.28 -9.97
CA GLY A 395 -11.55 -14.21 -10.81
C GLY A 395 -10.48 -13.21 -11.24
N TYR A 396 -9.25 -13.28 -10.76
CA TYR A 396 -8.05 -12.58 -11.23
C TYR A 396 -7.02 -13.59 -11.73
N ASP A 397 -5.97 -13.07 -12.39
CA ASP A 397 -4.93 -13.86 -13.08
C ASP A 397 -5.52 -14.94 -14.00
N LEU A 398 -6.66 -14.62 -14.61
CA LEU A 398 -7.35 -15.55 -15.48
C LEU A 398 -6.53 -15.72 -16.77
N PRO A 399 -6.45 -16.95 -17.31
CA PRO A 399 -5.73 -17.20 -18.53
C PRO A 399 -6.31 -16.35 -19.68
N VAL A 400 -5.40 -15.69 -20.40
CA VAL A 400 -5.73 -14.92 -21.61
C VAL A 400 -5.58 -15.84 -22.81
N GLU A 401 -6.67 -15.99 -23.57
CA GLU A 401 -6.66 -16.79 -24.79
C GLU A 401 -5.68 -16.23 -25.83
N VAL A 402 -5.00 -17.10 -26.58
CA VAL A 402 -4.01 -16.71 -27.60
C VAL A 402 -4.59 -15.68 -28.58
N GLY A 403 -5.84 -15.85 -29.00
CA GLY A 403 -6.51 -14.92 -29.91
C GLY A 403 -6.76 -13.53 -29.29
N GLU A 404 -7.05 -13.45 -27.99
CA GLU A 404 -7.22 -12.17 -27.28
C GLU A 404 -5.87 -11.47 -27.10
N ARG A 405 -4.79 -12.21 -26.81
CA ARG A 405 -3.42 -11.67 -26.77
C ARG A 405 -2.99 -11.09 -28.12
N GLU A 406 -3.13 -11.86 -29.20
CA GLU A 406 -2.80 -11.39 -30.55
C GLU A 406 -3.67 -10.18 -30.95
N GLY A 407 -4.94 -10.17 -30.54
CA GLY A 407 -5.83 -9.02 -30.74
C GLY A 407 -5.35 -7.77 -30.02
N ALA A 408 -5.04 -7.88 -28.72
CA ALA A 408 -4.55 -6.78 -27.91
C ALA A 408 -3.23 -6.21 -28.45
N GLU A 409 -2.28 -7.07 -28.84
CA GLU A 409 -1.00 -6.64 -29.43
C GLU A 409 -1.22 -5.85 -30.72
N ARG A 410 -1.99 -6.40 -31.66
CA ARG A 410 -2.29 -5.74 -32.94
C ARG A 410 -2.98 -4.39 -32.74
N ASP A 411 -3.99 -4.34 -31.87
CA ASP A 411 -4.78 -3.14 -31.59
C ASP A 411 -3.88 -2.05 -30.98
N CYS A 412 -3.16 -2.38 -29.90
CA CYS A 412 -2.30 -1.42 -29.21
C CYS A 412 -1.17 -0.91 -30.12
N PHE A 413 -0.53 -1.78 -30.90
CA PHE A 413 0.57 -1.37 -31.78
C PHE A 413 0.07 -0.51 -32.93
N ALA A 414 -1.12 -0.80 -33.47
CA ALA A 414 -1.75 0.04 -34.46
C ALA A 414 -2.04 1.45 -33.89
N LYS A 415 -2.56 1.54 -32.66
CA LYS A 415 -2.83 2.84 -32.02
C LYS A 415 -1.54 3.60 -31.70
N LEU A 416 -0.50 2.93 -31.19
CA LEU A 416 0.80 3.57 -30.96
C LEU A 416 1.38 4.15 -32.25
N GLN A 417 1.28 3.41 -33.35
CA GLN A 417 1.76 3.85 -34.64
C GLN A 417 0.92 4.99 -35.23
N LEU A 418 -0.39 5.05 -34.94
CA LEU A 418 -1.30 6.11 -35.38
C LEU A 418 -0.96 7.47 -34.79
N VAL A 419 -0.55 7.51 -33.52
CA VAL A 419 -0.27 8.76 -32.78
C VAL A 419 1.22 9.08 -32.66
N ARG A 420 2.07 8.29 -33.31
CA ARG A 420 3.53 8.36 -33.19
C ARG A 420 4.13 9.74 -33.49
N ASP A 421 3.56 10.47 -34.44
CA ASP A 421 4.01 11.81 -34.84
C ASP A 421 3.64 12.91 -33.85
N LEU A 422 2.70 12.64 -32.93
CA LEU A 422 2.29 13.58 -31.90
C LEU A 422 3.20 13.52 -30.67
N PHE A 423 3.94 12.43 -30.50
CA PHE A 423 4.78 12.20 -29.34
C PHE A 423 6.26 12.48 -29.67
N PRO A 424 7.05 13.01 -28.70
CA PRO A 424 8.47 13.20 -28.91
C PRO A 424 9.14 11.86 -29.22
N ALA A 425 10.17 11.89 -30.09
CA ALA A 425 10.93 10.69 -30.39
C ALA A 425 11.59 10.17 -29.09
N TYR A 426 11.27 8.92 -28.71
CA TYR A 426 11.84 8.27 -27.53
C TYR A 426 13.37 8.35 -27.56
N ARG A 427 13.96 9.12 -26.64
CA ARG A 427 15.41 9.26 -26.48
C ARG A 427 15.83 8.39 -25.31
N SER A 428 16.75 7.46 -25.56
CA SER A 428 17.25 6.53 -24.54
C SER A 428 17.68 7.25 -23.27
N GLY A 429 17.11 6.86 -22.13
CA GLY A 429 17.55 7.30 -20.80
C GLY A 429 16.98 8.61 -20.29
N ASP A 430 15.91 9.12 -20.91
CA ASP A 430 15.15 10.26 -20.42
C ASP A 430 13.65 9.92 -20.41
N ASP A 431 13.21 9.15 -19.42
CA ASP A 431 11.79 8.85 -19.18
C ASP A 431 11.04 10.08 -18.59
N SER A 432 11.68 11.25 -18.53
CA SER A 432 11.17 12.44 -17.84
C SER A 432 10.44 13.47 -18.72
N SER A 433 10.43 13.30 -20.06
CA SER A 433 9.69 14.22 -20.93
C SER A 433 8.20 13.87 -20.94
N GLU A 434 7.44 14.45 -20.01
CA GLU A 434 5.98 14.38 -20.02
C GLU A 434 5.42 14.97 -21.32
N ILE A 435 4.47 14.25 -21.91
CA ILE A 435 3.70 14.70 -23.07
C ILE A 435 2.65 15.69 -22.57
N SER A 436 2.52 16.84 -23.23
CA SER A 436 1.56 17.85 -22.79
C SER A 436 0.11 17.38 -22.97
N ASP A 437 -0.80 17.93 -22.17
CA ASP A 437 -2.23 17.64 -22.25
C ASP A 437 -2.77 17.85 -23.68
N GLU A 438 -2.40 18.97 -24.33
CA GLU A 438 -2.76 19.24 -25.74
C GLU A 438 -2.32 18.12 -26.70
N GLN A 439 -1.16 17.49 -26.46
CA GLN A 439 -0.65 16.43 -27.33
C GLN A 439 -1.40 15.11 -27.12
N ILE A 440 -1.73 14.74 -25.88
CA ILE A 440 -2.50 13.53 -25.60
C ILE A 440 -3.97 13.67 -26.00
N GLU A 441 -4.56 14.87 -25.87
CA GLU A 441 -5.90 15.18 -26.38
C GLU A 441 -5.97 15.01 -27.90
N ARG A 442 -5.03 15.62 -28.63
CA ARG A 442 -4.93 15.44 -30.09
C ARG A 442 -4.70 13.99 -30.52
N ALA A 443 -4.02 13.21 -29.67
CA ALA A 443 -3.83 11.79 -29.90
C ALA A 443 -5.14 11.01 -29.67
N ALA A 444 -5.91 11.38 -28.65
CA ALA A 444 -7.24 10.83 -28.39
C ALA A 444 -8.19 11.15 -29.54
N ASP A 445 -8.26 12.40 -30.02
CA ASP A 445 -9.04 12.79 -31.20
C ASP A 445 -8.73 11.90 -32.41
N ARG A 446 -7.44 11.66 -32.67
CA ARG A 446 -7.01 10.84 -33.81
C ARG A 446 -7.41 9.37 -33.67
N ILE A 447 -7.40 8.83 -32.45
CA ILE A 447 -7.91 7.48 -32.18
C ILE A 447 -9.45 7.46 -32.29
N ALA A 448 -10.12 8.54 -31.89
CA ALA A 448 -11.57 8.68 -31.97
C ALA A 448 -12.06 8.76 -33.43
N GLU A 449 -11.30 9.35 -34.35
CA GLU A 449 -11.58 9.38 -35.79
C GLU A 449 -11.68 7.97 -36.41
N ASP A 450 -11.03 6.96 -35.81
CA ASP A 450 -11.17 5.54 -36.18
C ASP A 450 -12.45 4.91 -35.62
N GLY A 451 -13.31 5.67 -34.94
CA GLY A 451 -14.55 5.22 -34.31
C GLY A 451 -14.37 4.42 -33.01
N CYS A 452 -13.20 4.57 -32.36
CA CYS A 452 -12.85 3.90 -31.10
C CYS A 452 -13.28 4.74 -29.89
N CYS A 453 -13.70 4.10 -28.79
CA CYS A 453 -13.84 4.79 -27.50
C CYS A 453 -12.46 5.12 -26.96
N VAL A 454 -12.21 6.37 -26.63
CA VAL A 454 -10.89 6.80 -26.16
C VAL A 454 -11.01 7.96 -25.18
N MET A 455 -10.10 7.99 -24.21
CA MET A 455 -9.92 9.10 -23.30
C MET A 455 -8.44 9.44 -23.16
N ALA A 456 -8.14 10.73 -23.05
CA ALA A 456 -6.84 11.21 -22.60
C ALA A 456 -6.75 11.07 -21.08
N ASP A 457 -5.52 11.05 -20.57
CA ASP A 457 -5.23 11.15 -19.14
C ASP A 457 -5.53 12.57 -18.64
N GLY A 458 -6.20 12.70 -17.50
CA GLY A 458 -6.66 13.97 -16.95
C GLY A 458 -7.96 13.83 -16.16
N GLU A 459 -8.10 14.60 -15.08
CA GLU A 459 -9.18 14.44 -14.10
C GLU A 459 -10.59 14.61 -14.69
N TYR A 460 -10.75 15.53 -15.65
CA TYR A 460 -12.03 15.78 -16.33
C TYR A 460 -11.98 15.50 -17.83
N ALA A 461 -11.02 14.69 -18.29
CA ALA A 461 -10.91 14.34 -19.69
C ALA A 461 -12.18 13.59 -20.16
N GLY A 462 -12.84 14.15 -21.17
CA GLY A 462 -14.04 13.56 -21.75
C GLY A 462 -13.72 12.30 -22.56
N MET A 463 -14.61 11.30 -22.51
CA MET A 463 -14.52 10.14 -23.39
C MET A 463 -15.12 10.46 -24.77
N GLU A 464 -14.30 10.30 -25.80
CA GLU A 464 -14.74 10.35 -27.19
C GLU A 464 -15.42 9.03 -27.60
N ASN A 465 -16.46 9.13 -28.45
CA ASN A 465 -17.31 8.01 -28.86
C ASN A 465 -17.91 7.20 -27.69
N TYR A 466 -18.26 7.88 -26.60
CA TYR A 466 -18.74 7.24 -25.37
C TYR A 466 -20.05 6.44 -25.54
N GLU A 467 -20.88 6.79 -26.52
CA GLU A 467 -22.18 6.16 -26.77
C GLU A 467 -22.05 4.65 -27.05
N ARG A 468 -20.89 4.23 -27.52
CA ARG A 468 -20.57 2.83 -27.74
C ARG A 468 -20.42 2.05 -26.43
N LEU A 469 -19.65 2.59 -25.49
CA LEU A 469 -19.46 1.98 -24.18
C LEU A 469 -20.76 2.06 -23.36
N GLU A 470 -21.48 3.18 -23.44
CA GLU A 470 -22.82 3.32 -22.86
C GLU A 470 -23.78 2.25 -23.38
N ALA A 471 -23.90 2.09 -24.71
CA ALA A 471 -24.75 1.07 -25.31
C ALA A 471 -24.33 -0.37 -24.96
N PHE A 472 -23.03 -0.63 -24.78
CA PHE A 472 -22.54 -1.92 -24.28
C PHE A 472 -22.99 -2.16 -22.84
N LEU A 473 -22.79 -1.19 -21.95
CA LEU A 473 -23.15 -1.30 -20.53
C LEU A 473 -24.68 -1.45 -20.35
N GLU A 474 -25.49 -0.74 -21.12
CA GLU A 474 -26.96 -0.91 -21.11
C GLU A 474 -27.40 -2.31 -21.53
N ARG A 475 -26.72 -2.93 -22.51
CA ARG A 475 -26.98 -4.32 -22.93
C ARG A 475 -26.52 -5.31 -21.87
N ALA A 476 -25.32 -5.10 -21.32
CA ALA A 476 -24.78 -5.94 -20.24
C ALA A 476 -25.69 -5.91 -19.00
N ALA A 477 -26.26 -4.76 -18.63
CA ALA A 477 -27.22 -4.62 -17.54
C ALA A 477 -28.52 -5.42 -17.77
N LYS A 478 -28.87 -5.71 -19.03
CA LYS A 478 -30.03 -6.54 -19.41
C LYS A 478 -29.68 -8.04 -19.48
N GLY A 479 -28.45 -8.43 -19.12
CA GLY A 479 -27.96 -9.80 -19.22
C GLY A 479 -27.60 -10.22 -20.64
N GLU A 480 -27.37 -9.27 -21.55
CA GLU A 480 -26.93 -9.57 -22.91
C GLU A 480 -25.41 -9.69 -22.96
N GLY A 481 -24.94 -10.66 -23.75
CA GLY A 481 -23.51 -10.82 -24.04
C GLY A 481 -23.02 -9.77 -25.04
N GLY A 482 -21.74 -9.43 -24.96
CA GLY A 482 -21.13 -8.45 -25.86
C GLY A 482 -19.72 -8.07 -25.44
N GLU A 483 -19.11 -7.18 -26.21
CA GLU A 483 -17.80 -6.61 -25.89
C GLU A 483 -17.68 -5.16 -26.40
N GLU A 484 -16.85 -4.37 -25.74
CA GLU A 484 -16.46 -3.02 -26.18
C GLU A 484 -15.04 -2.70 -25.67
N ILE A 485 -14.32 -1.83 -26.39
CA ILE A 485 -12.93 -1.48 -26.09
C ILE A 485 -12.82 0.02 -25.78
N LEU A 486 -12.24 0.33 -24.62
CA LEU A 486 -11.80 1.66 -24.24
C LEU A 486 -10.29 1.77 -24.39
N TYR A 487 -9.81 2.81 -25.07
CA TYR A 487 -8.40 3.20 -25.07
C TYR A 487 -8.17 4.36 -24.07
N LYS A 488 -7.06 4.32 -23.34
CA LYS A 488 -6.58 5.46 -22.53
C LYS A 488 -5.15 5.83 -22.95
N ILE A 489 -4.86 7.11 -23.05
CA ILE A 489 -3.53 7.63 -23.42
C ILE A 489 -2.91 8.35 -22.22
N SER A 490 -1.80 7.86 -21.69
CA SER A 490 -1.10 8.48 -20.55
C SER A 490 -0.18 9.63 -20.97
N ARG A 491 0.16 10.53 -20.02
CA ARG A 491 1.21 11.55 -20.20
C ARG A 491 2.61 10.98 -20.47
N SER A 492 2.84 9.71 -20.17
CA SER A 492 4.05 8.97 -20.53
C SER A 492 4.05 8.41 -21.96
N GLY A 493 2.97 8.64 -22.72
CA GLY A 493 2.83 8.16 -24.10
C GLY A 493 2.51 6.67 -24.22
N MET A 494 2.07 6.04 -23.12
CA MET A 494 1.59 4.67 -23.15
C MET A 494 0.13 4.63 -23.59
N ILE A 495 -0.24 3.55 -24.28
CA ILE A 495 -1.62 3.28 -24.65
C ILE A 495 -2.10 2.10 -23.82
N SER A 496 -3.12 2.36 -23.01
CA SER A 496 -3.90 1.34 -22.33
C SER A 496 -5.12 0.97 -23.18
N ARG A 497 -5.42 -0.32 -23.25
CA ARG A 497 -6.58 -0.90 -23.92
C ARG A 497 -7.32 -1.77 -22.92
N GLN A 498 -8.50 -1.32 -22.52
CA GLN A 498 -9.42 -2.04 -21.65
C GLN A 498 -10.56 -2.59 -22.49
N LYS A 499 -10.54 -3.91 -22.74
CA LYS A 499 -11.64 -4.60 -23.41
C LYS A 499 -12.59 -5.17 -22.37
N TYR A 500 -13.80 -4.63 -22.32
CA TYR A 500 -14.90 -5.13 -21.49
C TYR A 500 -15.63 -6.24 -22.24
N LYS A 501 -15.91 -7.36 -21.58
CA LYS A 501 -16.58 -8.53 -22.17
C LYS A 501 -17.62 -9.10 -21.22
N SER A 502 -18.89 -9.08 -21.63
CA SER A 502 -20.00 -9.70 -20.91
C SER A 502 -20.36 -11.03 -21.59
N ASP A 503 -20.51 -12.09 -20.81
CA ASP A 503 -21.08 -13.36 -21.29
C ASP A 503 -22.59 -13.49 -21.03
N GLY A 504 -23.22 -12.42 -20.53
CA GLY A 504 -24.61 -12.36 -20.10
C GLY A 504 -24.83 -12.68 -18.62
N LYS A 505 -23.80 -13.13 -17.91
CA LYS A 505 -23.81 -13.37 -16.46
C LYS A 505 -22.69 -12.63 -15.75
N ASP A 506 -21.46 -12.84 -16.19
CA ASP A 506 -20.25 -12.29 -15.62
C ASP A 506 -19.66 -11.24 -16.59
N LEU A 507 -19.04 -10.18 -16.03
CA LEU A 507 -18.34 -9.15 -16.79
C LEU A 507 -16.84 -9.32 -16.56
N TYR A 508 -16.04 -9.20 -17.62
CA TYR A 508 -14.58 -9.33 -17.57
C TYR A 508 -13.93 -8.10 -18.19
N VAL A 509 -12.76 -7.72 -17.66
CA VAL A 509 -11.86 -6.72 -18.25
C VAL A 509 -10.59 -7.43 -18.71
N ILE A 510 -10.23 -7.23 -19.98
CA ILE A 510 -8.93 -7.63 -20.53
C ILE A 510 -8.13 -6.35 -20.71
N SER A 511 -7.15 -6.14 -19.83
CA SER A 511 -6.32 -4.94 -19.78
C SER A 511 -4.99 -5.18 -20.46
N ALA A 512 -4.64 -4.32 -21.41
CA ALA A 512 -3.39 -4.38 -22.15
C ALA A 512 -2.74 -3.00 -22.17
N VAL A 513 -1.44 -2.91 -21.85
CA VAL A 513 -0.69 -1.64 -21.91
C VAL A 513 0.49 -1.81 -22.84
N ALA A 514 0.66 -0.88 -23.77
CA ALA A 514 1.78 -0.88 -24.71
C ALA A 514 2.51 0.47 -24.72
N SER A 515 3.82 0.40 -24.98
CA SER A 515 4.67 1.58 -25.13
C SER A 515 5.79 1.34 -26.15
N TRP A 516 6.55 2.39 -26.46
CA TRP A 516 7.77 2.31 -27.27
C TRP A 516 8.96 1.92 -26.39
N GLN A 517 9.81 1.01 -26.86
CA GLN A 517 11.07 0.65 -26.20
C GLN A 517 12.27 1.44 -26.74
N SER A 518 13.37 1.36 -26.00
CA SER A 518 14.71 1.79 -26.44
C SER A 518 15.10 1.09 -27.75
N GLY A 519 14.85 1.75 -28.89
CA GLY A 519 15.02 1.18 -30.23
C GLY A 519 13.91 1.53 -31.21
N GLY A 520 12.77 2.03 -30.72
CA GLY A 520 11.66 2.50 -31.55
C GLY A 520 10.70 1.41 -32.04
N GLU A 521 10.78 0.21 -31.44
CA GLU A 521 9.82 -0.87 -31.61
C GLU A 521 8.75 -0.81 -30.50
N PRO A 522 7.47 -1.09 -30.80
CA PRO A 522 6.42 -1.13 -29.79
C PRO A 522 6.50 -2.46 -29.03
N VAL A 523 6.17 -2.44 -27.73
CA VAL A 523 6.04 -3.65 -26.93
C VAL A 523 4.79 -3.63 -26.08
N LEU A 524 4.28 -4.82 -25.78
CA LEU A 524 3.20 -5.03 -24.84
C LEU A 524 3.82 -5.22 -23.45
N ASN A 525 3.63 -4.24 -22.57
CA ASN A 525 4.20 -4.23 -21.21
C ASN A 525 3.45 -5.17 -20.28
N TYR A 526 2.14 -5.25 -20.44
CA TYR A 526 1.25 -6.00 -19.55
C TYR A 526 0.00 -6.44 -20.30
N LEU A 527 -0.52 -7.61 -19.93
CA LEU A 527 -1.77 -8.16 -20.44
C LEU A 527 -2.41 -9.06 -19.38
N THR A 528 -3.59 -8.70 -18.90
CA THR A 528 -4.34 -9.53 -17.95
C THR A 528 -5.81 -9.64 -18.29
N ARG A 529 -6.45 -10.61 -17.65
CA ARG A 529 -7.89 -10.81 -17.69
C ARG A 529 -8.38 -10.99 -16.26
N THR A 530 -9.34 -10.14 -15.89
CA THR A 530 -9.91 -10.12 -14.54
C THR A 530 -11.42 -10.01 -14.64
N ARG A 531 -12.14 -10.77 -13.81
CA ARG A 531 -13.59 -10.68 -13.64
C ARG A 531 -13.93 -9.46 -12.80
N VAL A 532 -14.99 -8.77 -13.19
CA VAL A 532 -15.63 -7.72 -12.41
C VAL A 532 -16.53 -8.38 -11.37
N LYS A 533 -16.22 -8.16 -10.09
CA LYS A 533 -16.96 -8.67 -8.93
C LYS A 533 -18.35 -8.03 -8.84
N GLU A 534 -18.41 -6.72 -9.01
CA GLU A 534 -19.64 -5.93 -9.02
C GLU A 534 -19.45 -4.65 -9.81
N TRP A 535 -20.55 -4.11 -10.35
CA TRP A 535 -20.52 -2.86 -11.09
C TRP A 535 -21.88 -2.17 -11.12
N ARG A 536 -21.85 -0.85 -11.36
CA ARG A 536 -23.02 0.00 -11.57
C ARG A 536 -22.70 1.12 -12.55
N VAL A 537 -23.73 1.66 -13.19
CA VAL A 537 -23.64 2.92 -13.94
C VAL A 537 -24.51 3.94 -13.24
N THR A 538 -23.97 5.10 -12.92
CA THR A 538 -24.68 6.16 -12.20
C THR A 538 -25.43 7.07 -13.18
N GLU A 539 -26.41 7.83 -12.69
CA GLU A 539 -27.17 8.78 -13.52
C GLU A 539 -26.28 9.87 -14.14
N LYS A 540 -25.16 10.19 -13.48
CA LYS A 540 -24.15 11.14 -13.97
C LYS A 540 -23.24 10.54 -15.06
N GLY A 541 -23.37 9.24 -15.33
CA GLY A 541 -22.63 8.53 -16.37
C GLY A 541 -21.28 8.00 -15.92
N TRP A 542 -21.10 7.76 -14.62
CA TRP A 542 -19.95 7.02 -14.09
C TRP A 542 -20.18 5.52 -14.22
N PHE A 543 -19.24 4.80 -14.81
CA PHE A 543 -19.15 3.34 -14.72
C PHE A 543 -18.22 2.98 -13.56
N CYS A 544 -18.82 2.56 -12.46
CA CYS A 544 -18.14 2.18 -11.22
C CYS A 544 -18.09 0.66 -11.15
N TYR A 545 -16.92 0.07 -10.99
CA TYR A 545 -16.80 -1.38 -10.87
C TYR A 545 -15.67 -1.79 -9.93
N ARG A 546 -15.82 -2.97 -9.32
CA ARG A 546 -14.77 -3.60 -8.53
C ARG A 546 -14.29 -4.87 -9.21
N LEU A 547 -12.98 -4.98 -9.42
CA LEU A 547 -12.34 -6.19 -9.90
C LEU A 547 -12.31 -7.26 -8.81
N CYS A 548 -12.37 -8.53 -9.20
CA CYS A 548 -11.86 -9.60 -8.35
C CYS A 548 -10.37 -9.35 -8.17
N VAL A 549 -9.91 -9.28 -6.92
CA VAL A 549 -8.51 -9.08 -6.56
C VAL A 549 -8.15 -10.09 -5.48
N PRO A 550 -6.85 -10.38 -5.28
CA PRO A 550 -6.43 -11.11 -4.10
C PRO A 550 -7.00 -10.48 -2.83
N GLU A 551 -7.63 -11.30 -1.99
CA GLU A 551 -8.15 -10.92 -0.67
C GLU A 551 -7.39 -11.69 0.39
N TYR A 552 -7.36 -11.19 1.64
CA TYR A 552 -6.72 -11.91 2.75
C TYR A 552 -7.21 -13.36 2.84
N PRO A 553 -6.31 -14.36 3.02
CA PRO A 553 -4.86 -14.23 3.27
C PRO A 553 -3.97 -14.23 2.02
N GLU A 554 -4.54 -14.13 0.81
CA GLU A 554 -3.73 -14.19 -0.41
C GLU A 554 -2.71 -13.06 -0.54
N VAL A 555 -3.07 -11.91 0.01
CA VAL A 555 -2.25 -10.71 0.10
C VAL A 555 -2.22 -10.21 1.53
N THR A 556 -1.18 -9.44 1.84
CA THR A 556 -0.96 -8.84 3.15
C THR A 556 -1.31 -7.36 3.22
N GLU A 557 -1.76 -6.82 2.09
CA GLU A 557 -2.28 -5.48 1.96
C GLU A 557 -3.66 -5.60 1.31
N VAL A 558 -4.59 -4.74 1.70
CA VAL A 558 -5.88 -4.66 1.00
C VAL A 558 -5.58 -4.20 -0.42
N VAL A 559 -5.86 -5.05 -1.40
CA VAL A 559 -5.80 -4.67 -2.81
C VAL A 559 -7.10 -3.94 -3.14
N ASP A 560 -7.02 -2.66 -3.52
CA ASP A 560 -8.19 -1.94 -3.98
C ASP A 560 -8.52 -2.39 -5.42
N GLY A 561 -9.65 -3.10 -5.56
CA GLY A 561 -10.18 -3.48 -6.85
C GLY A 561 -11.07 -2.41 -7.49
N SER A 562 -11.28 -1.27 -6.83
CA SER A 562 -12.19 -0.21 -7.29
C SER A 562 -11.65 0.49 -8.53
N CYS A 563 -12.54 0.71 -9.49
CA CYS A 563 -12.25 1.41 -10.73
C CYS A 563 -13.43 2.29 -11.09
N MET A 564 -13.16 3.50 -11.56
CA MET A 564 -14.17 4.41 -12.08
C MET A 564 -13.80 4.91 -13.47
N VAL A 565 -14.81 4.95 -14.36
CA VAL A 565 -14.67 5.50 -15.71
C VAL A 565 -15.82 6.47 -15.95
N ARG A 566 -15.50 7.74 -16.22
CA ARG A 566 -16.49 8.73 -16.66
C ARG A 566 -16.88 8.41 -18.10
N VAL A 567 -17.97 7.67 -18.29
CA VAL A 567 -18.45 7.29 -19.62
C VAL A 567 -19.06 8.50 -20.29
N LYS A 568 -20.02 9.16 -19.64
CA LYS A 568 -20.66 10.35 -20.20
C LYS A 568 -19.88 11.61 -19.78
N PRO A 569 -19.33 12.38 -20.72
CA PRO A 569 -18.60 13.60 -20.40
C PRO A 569 -19.46 14.61 -19.60
N MET A 570 -18.78 15.44 -18.80
CA MET A 570 -19.40 16.60 -18.16
C MET A 570 -19.80 17.65 -19.21
N THR A 571 -20.68 18.58 -18.84
CA THR A 571 -20.90 19.78 -19.66
C THR A 571 -19.66 20.67 -19.61
N ASP A 572 -19.37 21.39 -20.70
CA ASP A 572 -18.21 22.29 -20.77
C ASP A 572 -18.22 23.33 -19.63
N GLU A 573 -19.40 23.86 -19.29
CA GLU A 573 -19.58 24.85 -18.22
C GLU A 573 -19.26 24.27 -16.83
N ASN A 574 -19.72 23.04 -16.55
CA ASN A 574 -19.39 22.38 -15.28
C ASN A 574 -17.92 22.01 -15.20
N ARG A 575 -17.32 21.55 -16.31
CA ARG A 575 -15.89 21.25 -16.38
C ARG A 575 -15.07 22.51 -16.10
N GLU A 576 -15.36 23.62 -16.78
CA GLU A 576 -14.65 24.90 -16.59
C GLU A 576 -14.73 25.38 -15.14
N MET A 577 -15.92 25.33 -14.53
CA MET A 577 -16.09 25.69 -13.12
C MET A 577 -15.36 24.73 -12.17
N SER A 578 -15.32 23.43 -12.50
CA SER A 578 -14.60 22.43 -11.70
C SER A 578 -13.10 22.69 -11.69
N GLU A 579 -12.51 22.86 -12.88
CA GLU A 579 -11.08 23.14 -13.09
C GLU A 579 -10.64 24.44 -12.44
N ARG A 580 -11.48 25.48 -12.55
CA ARG A 580 -11.13 26.82 -12.09
C ARG A 580 -11.35 27.03 -10.59
N CYS A 581 -12.45 26.51 -10.04
CA CYS A 581 -12.93 26.91 -8.72
C CYS A 581 -12.79 25.85 -7.63
N VAL A 582 -12.59 24.57 -7.94
CA VAL A 582 -12.57 23.53 -6.90
C VAL A 582 -11.44 22.53 -7.05
N LEU A 583 -11.04 22.16 -8.26
CA LEU A 583 -9.94 21.21 -8.50
C LEU A 583 -8.61 21.62 -7.86
N PRO A 584 -8.16 22.89 -7.94
CA PRO A 584 -6.83 23.25 -7.43
C PRO A 584 -6.68 23.11 -5.90
N VAL A 585 -7.78 23.20 -5.16
CA VAL A 585 -7.80 23.04 -3.69
C VAL A 585 -8.18 21.62 -3.30
N ALA A 586 -9.19 21.04 -3.97
CA ALA A 586 -9.71 19.69 -3.72
C ALA A 586 -9.88 19.38 -2.22
N TYR A 587 -9.59 18.15 -1.80
CA TYR A 587 -9.83 17.67 -0.43
C TYR A 587 -8.56 17.21 0.30
N LYS A 588 -7.39 17.39 -0.32
CA LYS A 588 -6.11 16.99 0.28
C LYS A 588 -5.59 18.09 1.20
N GLY A 589 -5.26 17.74 2.45
CA GLY A 589 -4.43 18.56 3.33
C GLY A 589 -4.97 19.94 3.70
N ASN A 590 -6.26 20.19 3.47
CA ASN A 590 -7.00 21.40 3.83
C ASN A 590 -8.47 21.05 4.12
N ASN A 591 -9.23 21.98 4.73
CA ASN A 591 -10.64 21.77 5.05
C ASN A 591 -11.62 22.73 4.35
N LEU A 592 -11.22 23.44 3.30
CA LEU A 592 -12.05 24.49 2.68
C LEU A 592 -13.41 23.98 2.19
N PHE A 593 -13.46 22.75 1.68
CA PHE A 593 -14.66 22.07 1.17
C PHE A 593 -15.16 20.94 2.07
N CYS A 594 -14.63 20.88 3.28
CA CYS A 594 -14.78 19.79 4.24
C CYS A 594 -15.61 20.23 5.47
N CYS A 595 -15.92 21.51 5.61
CA CYS A 595 -16.74 22.02 6.71
C CYS A 595 -17.68 23.14 6.25
N ASP A 596 -18.68 23.42 7.08
CA ASP A 596 -19.53 24.59 6.90
C ASP A 596 -18.77 25.84 7.35
N TRP A 597 -18.73 26.87 6.50
CA TRP A 597 -18.16 28.17 6.87
C TRP A 597 -18.80 29.30 6.06
N ASP A 598 -18.83 30.49 6.62
CA ASP A 598 -19.32 31.71 5.97
C ASP A 598 -18.52 32.94 6.45
N ALA A 599 -18.88 34.13 5.97
CA ALA A 599 -18.16 35.35 6.35
C ALA A 599 -18.24 35.71 7.85
N GLU A 600 -19.14 35.09 8.62
CA GLU A 600 -19.26 35.30 10.08
C GLU A 600 -18.57 34.18 10.88
N HIS A 601 -18.35 33.00 10.28
CA HIS A 601 -17.77 31.81 10.91
C HIS A 601 -16.66 31.21 10.03
N MET A 602 -15.41 31.54 10.34
CA MET A 602 -14.21 31.09 9.60
C MET A 602 -13.09 30.57 10.52
N GLU A 603 -13.30 30.63 11.83
CA GLU A 603 -12.31 30.28 12.86
C GLU A 603 -11.89 28.81 12.84
N GLU A 604 -12.67 27.93 12.20
CA GLU A 604 -12.38 26.49 12.07
C GLU A 604 -11.62 26.14 10.79
N LEU A 605 -11.31 27.11 9.92
CA LEU A 605 -10.57 26.86 8.68
C LEU A 605 -9.08 26.62 8.97
N ASP A 606 -8.50 25.59 8.35
CA ASP A 606 -7.06 25.34 8.35
C ASP A 606 -6.38 26.23 7.31
N TYR A 607 -6.14 27.48 7.72
CA TYR A 607 -5.44 28.47 6.91
C TYR A 607 -4.02 28.04 6.56
N ASN A 608 -3.29 27.44 7.50
CA ASN A 608 -1.90 27.04 7.27
C ASN A 608 -1.80 25.94 6.20
N GLY A 609 -2.69 24.95 6.23
CA GLY A 609 -2.79 23.89 5.22
C GLY A 609 -3.28 24.40 3.86
N LEU A 610 -4.16 25.39 3.82
CA LEU A 610 -4.73 25.93 2.59
C LEU A 610 -3.74 26.77 1.74
N TYR A 611 -2.73 27.38 2.38
CA TYR A 611 -1.84 28.35 1.73
C TYR A 611 -1.14 27.82 0.47
N GLU A 612 -0.61 26.59 0.50
CA GLU A 612 0.14 26.03 -0.63
C GLU A 612 -0.74 25.82 -1.87
N TYR A 613 -2.02 25.50 -1.69
CA TYR A 613 -2.99 25.33 -2.77
C TYR A 613 -3.36 26.68 -3.39
N LEU A 614 -3.64 27.70 -2.56
CA LEU A 614 -3.91 29.05 -3.05
C LEU A 614 -2.68 29.68 -3.70
N TYR A 615 -1.47 29.33 -3.24
CA TYR A 615 -0.22 29.77 -3.85
C TYR A 615 -0.13 29.24 -5.28
N GLN A 616 -0.34 27.93 -5.46
CA GLN A 616 -0.33 27.31 -6.78
C GLN A 616 -1.40 27.91 -7.70
N MET A 617 -2.60 28.22 -7.18
CA MET A 617 -3.65 28.90 -7.93
C MET A 617 -3.25 30.29 -8.42
N LYS A 618 -2.61 31.10 -7.56
CA LYS A 618 -2.24 32.48 -7.89
C LYS A 618 -1.06 32.56 -8.85
N TYR A 619 -0.03 31.76 -8.61
CA TYR A 619 1.24 31.87 -9.31
C TYR A 619 1.39 30.88 -10.46
N GLY A 620 0.60 29.79 -10.49
CA GLY A 620 0.72 28.73 -11.48
C GLY A 620 2.02 27.92 -11.34
N GLU A 621 2.66 27.97 -10.17
CA GLU A 621 3.95 27.36 -9.87
C GLU A 621 3.83 26.44 -8.64
N ASN A 622 4.70 25.43 -8.59
CA ASN A 622 4.78 24.55 -7.42
C ASN A 622 5.24 25.34 -6.18
N PHE A 623 4.66 25.02 -5.02
CA PHE A 623 5.03 25.65 -3.76
C PHE A 623 6.52 25.41 -3.42
N PRO A 624 7.34 26.46 -3.19
CA PRO A 624 8.77 26.31 -2.97
C PRO A 624 9.10 25.92 -1.52
N VAL A 625 8.89 24.64 -1.22
CA VAL A 625 9.02 24.03 0.11
C VAL A 625 10.31 24.42 0.86
N GLU A 626 11.45 24.40 0.18
CA GLU A 626 12.75 24.69 0.82
C GLU A 626 12.88 26.14 1.29
N GLU A 627 12.17 27.08 0.63
CA GLU A 627 12.22 28.51 0.99
C GLU A 627 11.40 28.81 2.25
N TYR A 628 10.30 28.07 2.46
CA TYR A 628 9.35 28.32 3.54
C TYR A 628 9.47 27.34 4.72
N ARG A 629 10.51 26.51 4.77
CA ARG A 629 10.77 25.55 5.87
C ARG A 629 10.88 26.21 7.25
N GLY A 630 11.26 27.49 7.30
CA GLY A 630 11.33 28.30 8.52
C GLY A 630 10.04 29.06 8.87
N GLY A 631 8.96 28.83 8.13
CA GLY A 631 7.71 29.59 8.20
C GLY A 631 7.54 30.59 7.04
N ILE A 632 6.30 30.89 6.72
CA ILE A 632 5.91 31.79 5.63
C ILE A 632 5.86 33.23 6.14
N PRO A 633 6.49 34.22 5.48
CA PRO A 633 6.41 35.62 5.89
C PRO A 633 4.98 36.13 6.02
N ALA A 634 4.68 36.86 7.09
CA ALA A 634 3.32 37.30 7.40
C ALA A 634 2.67 38.11 6.27
N GLU A 635 3.42 39.02 5.63
CA GLU A 635 2.90 39.86 4.54
C GLU A 635 2.50 39.04 3.31
N GLU A 636 3.29 38.00 2.98
CA GLU A 636 2.99 37.10 1.86
C GLU A 636 1.77 36.23 2.17
N PHE A 637 1.73 35.66 3.39
CA PHE A 637 0.62 34.86 3.87
C PHE A 637 -0.69 35.65 3.88
N GLU A 638 -0.71 36.78 4.57
CA GLU A 638 -1.89 37.62 4.76
C GLU A 638 -2.39 38.19 3.43
N SER A 639 -1.49 38.64 2.55
CA SER A 639 -1.88 39.18 1.24
C SER A 639 -2.52 38.12 0.35
N LEU A 640 -2.02 36.88 0.36
CA LEU A 640 -2.61 35.80 -0.45
C LEU A 640 -3.99 35.40 0.10
N MET A 641 -4.09 35.22 1.41
CA MET A 641 -5.31 34.74 2.04
C MET A 641 -6.46 35.73 1.90
N THR A 642 -6.21 37.02 2.11
CA THR A 642 -7.23 38.08 1.97
C THR A 642 -7.67 38.33 0.52
N GLU A 643 -6.96 37.79 -0.47
CA GLU A 643 -7.34 37.82 -1.88
C GLU A 643 -8.48 36.83 -2.16
N TYR A 644 -8.31 35.59 -1.69
CA TYR A 644 -9.22 34.46 -1.94
C TYR A 644 -10.31 34.25 -0.89
N LEU A 645 -10.13 34.77 0.33
CA LEU A 645 -11.07 34.62 1.45
C LEU A 645 -11.49 35.99 2.02
N PRO A 646 -12.71 36.11 2.58
CA PRO A 646 -13.21 37.36 3.15
C PRO A 646 -12.68 37.57 4.59
N VAL A 647 -11.40 37.31 4.82
CA VAL A 647 -10.73 37.36 6.14
C VAL A 647 -9.83 38.59 6.26
N THR A 648 -9.60 39.07 7.48
CA THR A 648 -8.69 40.18 7.80
C THR A 648 -7.33 39.71 8.32
N GLU A 649 -6.31 40.57 8.28
CA GLU A 649 -4.99 40.24 8.86
C GLU A 649 -5.09 39.94 10.36
N GLU A 650 -5.92 40.68 11.09
CA GLU A 650 -6.14 40.48 12.52
C GLU A 650 -6.80 39.12 12.83
N GLU A 651 -7.71 38.68 11.97
CA GLU A 651 -8.34 37.36 12.07
C GLU A 651 -7.34 36.25 11.74
N LEU A 652 -6.55 36.39 10.68
CA LEU A 652 -5.51 35.41 10.33
C LEU A 652 -4.51 35.21 11.46
N ARG A 653 -4.01 36.29 12.08
CA ARG A 653 -3.09 36.20 13.23
C ARG A 653 -3.71 35.55 14.47
N ARG A 654 -5.05 35.44 14.52
CA ARG A 654 -5.80 34.81 15.62
C ARG A 654 -6.19 33.36 15.30
N PHE A 655 -6.53 33.06 14.05
CA PHE A 655 -7.06 31.75 13.65
C PHE A 655 -5.95 30.80 13.15
N ALA A 656 -4.93 31.34 12.48
CA ALA A 656 -3.83 30.55 11.94
C ALA A 656 -2.66 30.49 12.94
N VAL A 657 -1.78 29.51 12.77
CA VAL A 657 -0.60 29.32 13.62
C VAL A 657 0.45 30.39 13.27
N TYR A 658 0.50 31.46 14.07
CA TYR A 658 1.32 32.66 13.85
C TYR A 658 2.44 32.81 14.89
N ASP A 659 3.68 32.97 14.42
CA ASP A 659 4.84 33.33 15.21
C ASP A 659 5.03 34.87 15.19
N GLY A 660 4.65 35.50 16.30
CA GLY A 660 4.78 36.95 16.47
C GLY A 660 6.22 37.46 16.62
N GLU A 661 7.17 36.61 17.01
CA GLU A 661 8.59 37.00 17.15
C GLU A 661 9.26 37.09 15.78
N ASN A 662 9.06 36.05 14.95
CA ASN A 662 9.64 35.97 13.62
C ASN A 662 8.77 36.60 12.53
N ARG A 663 7.52 36.98 12.87
CA ARG A 663 6.50 37.49 11.94
C ARG A 663 6.25 36.54 10.78
N THR A 664 6.05 35.27 11.10
CA THR A 664 5.82 34.20 10.14
C THR A 664 4.61 33.35 10.54
N TYR A 665 3.99 32.69 9.57
CA TYR A 665 3.02 31.63 9.80
C TYR A 665 3.72 30.28 9.67
N ALA A 666 3.36 29.34 10.55
CA ALA A 666 3.96 28.01 10.52
C ALA A 666 3.59 27.27 9.22
N TRP A 667 4.54 26.51 8.69
CA TRP A 667 4.31 25.61 7.57
C TRP A 667 5.07 24.30 7.82
N GLU A 668 4.47 23.17 7.45
CA GLU A 668 5.04 21.84 7.57
C GLU A 668 4.75 21.04 6.30
N MET A 669 5.76 20.30 5.83
CA MET A 669 5.62 19.43 4.67
C MET A 669 4.59 18.34 4.98
N GLN A 670 3.69 18.09 4.03
CA GLN A 670 2.83 16.91 4.10
C GLN A 670 3.69 15.66 3.80
N GLU A 671 3.88 14.82 4.81
CA GLU A 671 4.61 13.55 4.75
C GLU A 671 3.64 12.39 4.98
N TYR A 672 3.96 11.19 4.48
CA TYR A 672 3.16 9.98 4.73
C TYR A 672 2.90 9.69 6.24
N SER A 673 3.75 10.24 7.12
CA SER A 673 3.69 10.12 8.57
C SER A 673 2.68 11.07 9.25
N ASN A 674 2.35 12.20 8.61
CA ASN A 674 1.40 13.22 9.10
C ASN A 674 0.14 13.36 8.22
N ASP A 675 0.04 12.57 7.15
CA ASP A 675 -1.17 12.46 6.34
C ASP A 675 -2.29 11.82 7.17
N ALA A 676 -3.45 12.47 7.22
CA ALA A 676 -4.65 11.80 7.73
C ALA A 676 -4.91 10.57 6.85
N PRO A 677 -5.28 9.41 7.41
CA PRO A 677 -5.56 8.23 6.60
C PRO A 677 -6.88 8.48 5.89
N VAL A 678 -6.84 9.01 4.67
CA VAL A 678 -8.07 9.24 3.94
C VAL A 678 -7.89 8.90 2.48
N PHE A 679 -8.41 7.75 2.09
CA PHE A 679 -8.86 7.43 0.73
C PHE A 679 -9.60 8.59 0.04
N PHE A 680 -10.21 9.48 0.82
CA PHE A 680 -10.87 10.71 0.37
C PHE A 680 -9.91 11.85 -0.03
N SER A 681 -8.64 11.84 0.37
CA SER A 681 -7.69 12.91 0.00
C SER A 681 -7.41 12.96 -1.50
N ALA A 682 -7.63 11.85 -2.20
CA ALA A 682 -7.59 11.77 -3.66
C ALA A 682 -8.96 11.93 -4.33
N ALA A 683 -10.00 12.32 -3.58
CA ALA A 683 -11.29 12.59 -4.19
C ALA A 683 -11.20 13.82 -5.10
N VAL A 684 -11.91 13.77 -6.22
CA VAL A 684 -11.91 14.80 -7.26
C VAL A 684 -13.24 15.57 -7.21
N PRO A 685 -13.23 16.91 -7.10
CA PRO A 685 -14.46 17.69 -6.95
C PRO A 685 -15.14 18.00 -8.29
N GLU A 686 -16.29 17.41 -8.58
CA GLU A 686 -17.07 17.71 -9.78
C GLU A 686 -18.20 18.71 -9.49
N VAL A 687 -18.20 19.85 -10.19
CA VAL A 687 -19.37 20.75 -10.23
C VAL A 687 -20.49 20.04 -11.00
N THR A 688 -21.65 19.90 -10.36
CA THR A 688 -22.82 19.23 -10.94
C THR A 688 -23.96 20.19 -11.26
N ASP A 689 -24.02 21.36 -10.60
CA ASP A 689 -25.02 22.40 -10.82
C ASP A 689 -24.43 23.78 -10.54
N ILE A 690 -24.82 24.76 -11.35
CA ILE A 690 -24.35 26.16 -11.27
C ILE A 690 -25.56 27.06 -11.12
N ARG A 691 -25.55 27.90 -10.08
CA ARG A 691 -26.62 28.87 -9.80
C ARG A 691 -26.06 30.28 -9.66
N GLU A 692 -26.38 31.13 -10.62
CA GLU A 692 -26.08 32.56 -10.58
C GLU A 692 -27.14 33.32 -9.75
N HIS A 693 -26.68 34.27 -8.93
CA HIS A 693 -27.54 35.10 -8.09
C HIS A 693 -27.57 36.56 -8.58
N GLU A 694 -28.64 37.28 -8.26
CA GLU A 694 -28.82 38.69 -8.66
C GLU A 694 -27.73 39.63 -8.09
N ASP A 695 -27.05 39.22 -7.01
CA ASP A 695 -25.96 39.97 -6.37
C ASP A 695 -24.59 39.73 -7.02
N GLY A 696 -24.54 39.00 -8.14
CA GLY A 696 -23.32 38.68 -8.88
C GLY A 696 -22.50 37.56 -8.28
N THR A 697 -22.98 36.87 -7.25
CA THR A 697 -22.36 35.65 -6.73
C THR A 697 -22.83 34.41 -7.48
N VAL A 698 -22.02 33.37 -7.48
CA VAL A 698 -22.33 32.07 -8.09
C VAL A 698 -22.24 31.00 -7.00
N THR A 699 -23.23 30.12 -6.92
CA THR A 699 -23.18 28.93 -6.07
C THR A 699 -22.96 27.70 -6.95
N LEU A 700 -21.90 26.97 -6.65
CA LEU A 700 -21.54 25.72 -7.30
C LEU A 700 -21.96 24.58 -6.38
N LYS A 701 -22.79 23.67 -6.88
CA LYS A 701 -23.03 22.38 -6.23
C LYS A 701 -21.94 21.42 -6.68
N VAL A 702 -21.24 20.81 -5.74
CA VAL A 702 -20.04 20.02 -5.99
C VAL A 702 -20.22 18.64 -5.36
N ASP A 703 -19.94 17.59 -6.13
CA ASP A 703 -19.85 16.23 -5.65
C ASP A 703 -18.38 15.81 -5.58
N ALA A 704 -17.96 15.22 -4.46
CA ALA A 704 -16.63 14.60 -4.37
C ALA A 704 -16.69 13.18 -4.94
N VAL A 705 -16.06 12.99 -6.10
CA VAL A 705 -15.88 11.69 -6.72
C VAL A 705 -14.72 10.98 -6.06
N CYS A 706 -14.96 9.82 -5.46
CA CYS A 706 -13.94 9.03 -4.78
C CYS A 706 -13.82 7.66 -5.44
N GLU A 707 -12.80 7.52 -6.30
CA GLU A 707 -12.49 6.25 -6.96
C GLU A 707 -12.00 5.21 -5.95
N MET A 708 -11.02 5.59 -5.12
CA MET A 708 -10.39 4.68 -4.18
C MET A 708 -11.38 4.23 -3.10
N LEU A 709 -11.55 2.92 -2.98
CA LEU A 709 -12.30 2.18 -1.95
C LEU A 709 -13.81 2.44 -1.89
N LEU A 710 -14.24 3.70 -1.88
CA LEU A 710 -15.66 4.07 -1.89
C LEU A 710 -16.31 3.69 -3.22
N CYS A 711 -15.59 3.86 -4.34
CA CYS A 711 -16.12 3.66 -5.69
C CYS A 711 -17.46 4.42 -5.85
N ASP A 712 -17.46 5.68 -5.43
CA ASP A 712 -18.64 6.54 -5.27
C ASP A 712 -18.46 7.85 -6.03
N ASP A 713 -19.46 8.20 -6.84
CA ASP A 713 -19.44 9.44 -7.62
C ASP A 713 -19.97 10.64 -6.84
N ALA A 714 -20.42 10.47 -5.59
CA ALA A 714 -20.81 11.55 -4.70
C ALA A 714 -20.60 11.17 -3.22
N ALA A 715 -19.34 10.88 -2.85
CA ALA A 715 -18.98 10.53 -1.48
C ALA A 715 -19.38 11.61 -0.46
N ILE A 716 -19.24 12.88 -0.86
CA ILE A 716 -19.90 14.03 -0.24
C ILE A 716 -20.49 14.94 -1.32
N THR A 717 -21.46 15.75 -0.94
CA THR A 717 -21.97 16.86 -1.74
C THR A 717 -21.93 18.12 -0.91
N HIS A 718 -21.40 19.20 -1.48
CA HIS A 718 -21.38 20.54 -0.86
C HIS A 718 -21.78 21.63 -1.85
N GLU A 719 -22.05 22.81 -1.32
CA GLU A 719 -22.31 24.03 -2.06
C GLU A 719 -21.29 25.09 -1.67
N VAL A 720 -20.43 25.47 -2.62
CA VAL A 720 -19.48 26.57 -2.45
C VAL A 720 -20.01 27.81 -3.16
N ARG A 721 -19.96 28.95 -2.47
CA ARG A 721 -20.31 30.25 -3.06
C ARG A 721 -19.03 31.01 -3.43
N VAL A 722 -18.98 31.50 -4.66
CA VAL A 722 -17.88 32.30 -5.19
C VAL A 722 -18.37 33.64 -5.75
N ARG A 723 -17.47 34.61 -5.86
CA ARG A 723 -17.67 35.85 -6.61
C ARG A 723 -16.53 36.04 -7.59
N PHE A 724 -16.88 36.26 -8.86
CA PHE A 724 -15.91 36.56 -9.90
C PHE A 724 -15.71 38.07 -10.03
N GLU A 725 -14.47 38.47 -10.24
CA GLU A 725 -14.10 39.86 -10.52
C GLU A 725 -13.92 40.08 -12.02
N GLU A 726 -13.91 41.35 -12.47
CA GLU A 726 -13.83 41.70 -13.90
C GLU A 726 -12.53 41.22 -14.58
N ASP A 727 -11.46 41.02 -13.81
CA ASP A 727 -10.16 40.56 -14.31
C ASP A 727 -10.05 39.03 -14.43
N GLY A 728 -11.12 38.30 -14.08
CA GLY A 728 -11.14 36.84 -14.09
C GLY A 728 -10.60 36.19 -12.81
N SER A 729 -10.19 36.96 -11.81
CA SER A 729 -9.98 36.43 -10.45
C SER A 729 -11.31 36.11 -9.77
N PHE A 730 -11.27 35.39 -8.65
CA PHE A 730 -12.46 35.11 -7.86
C PHE A 730 -12.14 34.95 -6.39
N ARG A 731 -13.17 35.07 -5.56
CA ARG A 731 -13.12 34.91 -4.11
C ARG A 731 -14.14 33.89 -3.63
N TYR A 732 -13.76 33.03 -2.69
CA TYR A 732 -14.70 32.16 -1.97
C TYR A 732 -15.44 32.97 -0.90
N LEU A 733 -16.74 32.72 -0.74
CA LEU A 733 -17.62 33.45 0.18
C LEU A 733 -18.26 32.56 1.25
N GLY A 734 -18.14 31.24 1.11
CA GLY A 734 -18.67 30.26 2.06
C GLY A 734 -18.76 28.88 1.43
N ASN A 735 -18.80 27.86 2.27
CA ASN A 735 -19.08 26.48 1.91
C ASN A 735 -20.18 25.91 2.79
N LYS A 736 -20.99 25.02 2.23
CA LYS A 736 -22.05 24.32 2.96
C LYS A 736 -22.16 22.86 2.56
N MET A 737 -22.02 21.97 3.53
CA MET A 737 -22.24 20.54 3.40
C MET A 737 -23.74 20.24 3.19
N ILE A 738 -24.03 19.45 2.15
CA ILE A 738 -25.40 19.05 1.78
C ILE A 738 -25.63 17.58 2.11
N TYR A 739 -24.66 16.73 1.79
CA TYR A 739 -24.71 15.29 1.99
C TYR A 739 -23.34 14.76 2.38
N CYS A 740 -23.32 13.84 3.32
CA CYS A 740 -22.18 12.97 3.62
C CYS A 740 -22.65 11.52 3.49
N GLY A 741 -21.87 10.69 2.79
CA GLY A 741 -22.14 9.26 2.63
C GLY A 741 -22.32 8.50 3.95
N GLU A 742 -22.84 7.28 3.87
CA GLU A 742 -23.07 6.41 5.03
C GLU A 742 -21.79 6.16 5.86
N ASN A 743 -20.61 6.21 5.22
CA ASN A 743 -19.31 6.07 5.86
C ASN A 743 -18.87 7.34 6.64
N GLY A 744 -19.69 8.40 6.63
CA GLY A 744 -19.38 9.68 7.23
C GLY A 744 -18.28 10.44 6.50
N MET A 745 -18.11 11.71 6.88
CA MET A 745 -16.93 12.45 6.47
C MET A 745 -15.75 12.03 7.37
N PRO A 746 -14.60 11.69 6.80
CA PRO A 746 -13.41 11.41 7.59
C PRO A 746 -13.04 12.63 8.45
N GLU A 747 -12.70 12.39 9.70
CA GLU A 747 -12.30 13.47 10.62
C GLU A 747 -11.05 14.17 10.07
N TYR A 748 -11.18 15.45 9.75
CA TYR A 748 -10.05 16.25 9.29
C TYR A 748 -9.06 16.43 10.44
N ARG A 749 -7.78 16.14 10.19
CA ARG A 749 -6.70 16.39 11.13
C ARG A 749 -5.84 17.52 10.60
N GLU A 750 -5.82 18.63 11.33
CA GLU A 750 -4.95 19.77 11.03
C GLU A 750 -3.49 19.33 10.94
N ARG A 751 -2.83 19.80 9.88
CA ARG A 751 -1.42 19.49 9.62
C ARG A 751 -0.51 20.14 10.66
N ILE A 752 -0.87 21.32 11.15
CA ILE A 752 -0.06 22.14 12.05
C ILE A 752 -0.90 22.50 13.25
N ARG A 753 -0.47 22.08 14.44
CA ARG A 753 -1.08 22.50 15.72
C ARG A 753 -0.20 23.56 16.39
N GLU A 754 -0.82 24.45 17.16
CA GLU A 754 -0.10 25.42 17.98
C GLU A 754 1.04 24.72 18.75
N ARG A 755 2.26 25.23 18.59
CA ARG A 755 3.40 24.85 19.42
C ARG A 755 3.28 25.66 20.71
N GLU A 756 2.95 25.01 21.82
CA GLU A 756 3.17 25.60 23.15
C GLU A 756 4.67 25.74 23.47
#